data_AF-A0A7K2AGU8-F1
#
_entry.id   AF-A0A7K2AGU8-F1
#
_cell.length_a   1.000
_cell.length_b   1.000
_cell.length_c   1.000
_cell.angle_alpha   90.00
_cell.angle_beta   90.00
_cell.angle_gamma   90.00
#
_symmetry.space_group_name_H-M   'P 1'
#
loop_
_entity.id
_entity.type
_entity.pdbx_description
1 polymer ?
#
loop_
_entity_poly.entity_id
_entity_poly.type
_entity_poly.pdbx_seq_one_letter_code
_entity_poly.pdbx_strand_id
1 'polypeptide(L)'
;MRKFLSVLAVLALLAAACGDGDEEPAATTEAAAVTTTAAPAETPEEPAEEPEEPAEEPEEPAPAEPDYPEVTINIGHSGAPDGYADVAAVKFKELVEEGSGGQITVEVFPSSQIGSERELVEGAQLGSIDAGVVFAGILESFVPEMGVVNLPFLFDGQDHVDAVFDGPVGRELLGLAEGVGIKALAIGQFGLRSMMNSQRPIVTPDDAAGLKFRVPESDIYIRTYELVGANPVPLPGPEIFTSLQNGVVDGTGAPIFAAVTQKYYETPVKYLSLTEHIYAALLMFMSGELWDSLPPKAQDLIEQSASAAAAHQRAEAAKLDAGYLAELENQGWQVNDVDKGLFRTAVAGVYDERPELAEWADRIRAVSPTGAVDVSLLPEITINIGHSGAPDGYADVAAVKFKELVEERSGGRMTVEVFPSSQIGSERELVEGAQLGSIDAGVVFAGLLESFVPEMGVVNLPFLFDGQDHVDAVFDGPVGRELLGLAEGVGIKALAIGQFGLRSMMNSQRPIVTPDDAAGLKFRVPESDIYIRTYELVGANPVPLPGPEIFTSLQNGVVDGTGAPIFAAVTQKYYETPVKYLSLTEHIYAALLMFMGGELWDGLGPAAQQLVQQAAIEAAAHQRAEAAKLDAGYLAELQNQGWEVNDVDKDAFRTAVAGVYDERPELAEWADRIRAAAP
;
A
#
# COMPACT_ATOMS: atom_id res chain seq x y z
N MET A 1 32.52 -24.59 2.65
CA MET A 1 33.47 -25.58 3.24
C MET A 1 33.26 -25.67 4.75
N ARG A 2 33.55 -26.82 5.37
CA ARG A 2 33.26 -27.17 6.78
C ARG A 2 33.90 -26.27 7.86
N LYS A 3 33.14 -25.96 8.92
CA LYS A 3 33.55 -26.00 10.34
C LYS A 3 32.32 -26.47 11.16
N PHE A 4 32.08 -27.76 11.36
CA PHE A 4 32.56 -28.65 12.43
C PHE A 4 32.04 -28.38 13.86
N LEU A 5 31.25 -29.34 14.37
CA LEU A 5 30.73 -29.49 15.74
C LEU A 5 31.85 -29.77 16.78
N SER A 6 31.59 -29.44 18.06
CA SER A 6 31.72 -30.38 19.19
C SER A 6 31.01 -29.81 20.45
N VAL A 7 29.93 -30.41 20.96
CA VAL A 7 29.83 -31.56 21.90
C VAL A 7 30.12 -31.19 23.37
N LEU A 8 29.11 -31.18 24.24
CA LEU A 8 28.94 -32.20 25.31
C LEU A 8 27.55 -32.11 25.98
N ALA A 9 27.06 -33.24 26.48
CA ALA A 9 25.81 -33.37 27.25
C ALA A 9 26.09 -34.05 28.61
N VAL A 10 25.01 -34.39 29.33
CA VAL A 10 24.94 -35.23 30.56
C VAL A 10 25.01 -34.48 31.90
N LEU A 11 23.86 -34.38 32.57
CA LEU A 11 23.58 -35.22 33.74
C LEU A 11 22.07 -35.44 33.92
N ALA A 12 21.67 -36.58 34.49
CA ALA A 12 20.27 -36.92 34.73
C ALA A 12 20.09 -37.78 35.99
N LEU A 13 18.86 -37.72 36.52
CA LEU A 13 18.14 -38.72 37.34
C LEU A 13 18.36 -38.83 38.87
N LEU A 14 17.26 -39.29 39.49
CA LEU A 14 17.02 -39.84 40.85
C LEU A 14 16.56 -38.84 41.94
N ALA A 15 15.51 -39.11 42.73
CA ALA A 15 14.50 -40.18 42.67
C ALA A 15 13.23 -39.79 43.46
N ALA A 16 12.11 -40.49 43.19
CA ALA A 16 10.87 -40.36 43.96
C ALA A 16 10.91 -41.17 45.28
N ALA A 17 10.05 -40.78 46.24
CA ALA A 17 9.63 -41.63 47.36
C ALA A 17 8.17 -41.35 47.72
N CYS A 18 7.34 -42.39 47.77
CA CYS A 18 5.94 -42.34 48.18
C CYS A 18 5.79 -42.33 49.71
N GLY A 19 4.60 -41.98 50.20
CA GLY A 19 4.22 -42.16 51.61
C GLY A 19 2.79 -41.73 51.89
N ASP A 20 1.85 -42.68 51.88
CA ASP A 20 0.44 -42.50 52.27
C ASP A 20 0.27 -42.12 53.76
N GLY A 21 -0.91 -41.62 54.13
CA GLY A 21 -1.33 -41.48 55.52
C GLY A 21 -2.66 -40.76 55.68
N ASP A 22 -3.74 -41.53 55.86
CA ASP A 22 -5.07 -41.04 56.27
C ASP A 22 -5.05 -40.33 57.64
N GLU A 23 -6.00 -39.40 57.86
CA GLU A 23 -7.09 -39.55 58.85
C GLU A 23 -7.80 -38.20 59.11
N GLU A 24 -9.13 -38.18 58.93
CA GLU A 24 -10.04 -37.22 59.54
C GLU A 24 -10.36 -37.69 60.97
N PRO A 25 -10.67 -36.78 61.93
CA PRO A 25 -12.08 -36.77 62.36
C PRO A 25 -12.63 -35.41 62.80
N ALA A 26 -13.95 -35.27 62.71
CA ALA A 26 -14.72 -34.17 63.28
C ALA A 26 -14.96 -34.31 64.80
N ALA A 27 -15.26 -33.18 65.47
CA ALA A 27 -16.57 -32.89 66.10
C ALA A 27 -16.51 -32.02 67.40
N THR A 28 -17.66 -31.40 67.71
CA THR A 28 -18.12 -30.84 69.02
C THR A 28 -17.52 -29.49 69.48
N THR A 29 -18.24 -28.53 70.09
CA THR A 29 -19.68 -28.28 70.34
C THR A 29 -19.90 -26.82 70.81
N GLU A 30 -21.12 -26.26 70.61
CA GLU A 30 -21.99 -25.44 71.52
C GLU A 30 -21.41 -24.66 72.74
N ALA A 31 -22.03 -23.62 73.36
CA ALA A 31 -23.32 -22.89 73.27
C ALA A 31 -23.27 -21.69 74.29
N ALA A 32 -24.28 -20.84 74.54
CA ALA A 32 -25.32 -20.14 73.74
C ALA A 32 -26.18 -19.29 74.71
N ALA A 33 -26.50 -18.01 74.43
CA ALA A 33 -27.38 -17.19 75.29
C ALA A 33 -27.98 -15.97 74.55
N VAL A 34 -29.24 -15.54 74.72
CA VAL A 34 -30.37 -16.04 75.55
C VAL A 34 -31.70 -15.39 75.06
N THR A 35 -32.76 -16.21 74.85
CA THR A 35 -34.24 -16.01 75.05
C THR A 35 -34.96 -14.66 74.75
N THR A 36 -36.27 -14.52 74.41
CA THR A 36 -37.43 -15.41 74.11
C THR A 36 -38.63 -14.57 73.62
N THR A 37 -39.46 -15.14 72.73
CA THR A 37 -40.96 -15.09 72.55
C THR A 37 -41.84 -14.10 73.39
N ALA A 38 -43.00 -13.58 72.95
CA ALA A 38 -43.99 -14.09 71.96
C ALA A 38 -45.06 -13.06 71.46
N ALA A 39 -45.57 -13.28 70.23
CA ALA A 39 -46.99 -13.19 69.76
C ALA A 39 -47.83 -11.87 69.85
N PRO A 40 -48.93 -11.71 69.06
CA PRO A 40 -49.30 -12.30 67.76
C PRO A 40 -49.72 -11.26 66.67
N ALA A 41 -50.14 -11.75 65.51
CA ALA A 41 -50.48 -11.06 64.26
C ALA A 41 -51.59 -9.99 64.27
N GLU A 42 -51.45 -9.01 63.36
CA GLU A 42 -52.54 -8.40 62.58
C GLU A 42 -52.00 -7.82 61.25
N THR A 43 -52.81 -7.85 60.19
CA THR A 43 -52.67 -7.15 58.90
C THR A 43 -54.07 -6.67 58.48
N PRO A 44 -54.23 -5.65 57.61
CA PRO A 44 -53.23 -4.77 56.97
C PRO A 44 -53.54 -3.25 57.10
N GLU A 45 -52.59 -2.38 56.74
CA GLU A 45 -52.87 -1.06 56.17
C GLU A 45 -51.66 -0.56 55.34
N GLU A 46 -51.91 0.19 54.26
CA GLU A 46 -50.89 0.70 53.32
C GLU A 46 -50.01 1.78 53.97
N PRO A 47 -48.66 1.72 53.84
CA PRO A 47 -47.79 2.87 54.00
C PRO A 47 -47.69 3.67 52.69
N ALA A 48 -47.63 4.99 52.82
CA ALA A 48 -47.56 5.94 51.71
C ALA A 48 -46.22 5.90 50.96
N GLU A 49 -46.24 6.47 49.74
CA GLU A 49 -45.07 6.66 48.86
C GLU A 49 -43.88 7.29 49.60
N GLU A 50 -42.72 6.62 49.54
CA GLU A 50 -41.42 7.25 49.77
C GLU A 50 -40.99 7.99 48.47
N PRO A 51 -40.29 9.14 48.57
CA PRO A 51 -39.95 9.93 47.40
C PRO A 51 -38.86 9.24 46.57
N GLU A 52 -39.08 9.16 45.25
CA GLU A 52 -38.07 8.67 44.30
C GLU A 52 -36.77 9.48 44.42
N GLU A 53 -35.63 8.78 44.40
CA GLU A 53 -34.33 9.42 44.17
C GLU A 53 -34.35 10.09 42.77
N PRO A 54 -33.68 11.24 42.57
CA PRO A 54 -33.60 11.83 41.26
C PRO A 54 -32.88 10.85 40.33
N ALA A 55 -33.52 10.47 39.22
CA ALA A 55 -32.87 9.68 38.19
C ALA A 55 -31.57 10.37 37.76
N GLU A 56 -30.50 9.60 37.64
CA GLU A 56 -29.28 10.09 37.00
C GLU A 56 -29.65 10.58 35.60
N GLU A 57 -29.30 11.84 35.30
CA GLU A 57 -29.43 12.37 33.95
C GLU A 57 -28.58 11.49 33.02
N PRO A 58 -29.08 11.12 31.83
CA PRO A 58 -28.28 10.33 30.90
C PRO A 58 -26.99 11.10 30.61
N GLU A 59 -25.84 10.46 30.79
CA GLU A 59 -24.57 11.05 30.36
C GLU A 59 -24.72 11.48 28.89
N GLU A 60 -24.41 12.75 28.61
CA GLU A 60 -24.35 13.20 27.22
C GLU A 60 -23.42 12.24 26.46
N PRO A 61 -23.80 11.78 25.26
CA PRO A 61 -22.90 10.95 24.47
C PRO A 61 -21.58 11.73 24.35
N ALA A 62 -20.48 11.08 24.71
CA ALA A 62 -19.16 11.69 24.59
C ALA A 62 -19.05 12.32 23.20
N PRO A 63 -18.57 13.59 23.09
CA PRO A 63 -18.48 14.25 21.81
C PRO A 63 -17.73 13.33 20.85
N ALA A 64 -18.31 13.09 19.68
CA ALA A 64 -17.74 12.18 18.68
C ALA A 64 -16.25 12.50 18.54
N GLU A 65 -15.41 11.47 18.62
CA GLU A 65 -13.96 11.69 18.58
C GLU A 65 -13.61 12.49 17.31
N PRO A 66 -12.72 13.49 17.43
CA PRO A 66 -12.38 14.34 16.30
C PRO A 66 -11.89 13.49 15.12
N ASP A 67 -12.42 13.77 13.93
CA ASP A 67 -12.15 13.01 12.71
C ASP A 67 -10.65 12.97 12.35
N TYR A 68 -9.87 13.92 12.86
CA TYR A 68 -8.42 14.08 12.73
C TYR A 68 -7.79 14.64 14.02
N PRO A 69 -6.48 14.43 14.27
CA PRO A 69 -5.79 15.02 15.42
C PRO A 69 -5.64 16.55 15.28
N GLU A 70 -5.74 17.26 16.40
CA GLU A 70 -5.43 18.69 16.50
C GLU A 70 -3.90 18.88 16.50
N VAL A 71 -3.31 19.23 15.35
CA VAL A 71 -1.86 19.36 15.18
C VAL A 71 -1.51 20.51 14.22
N THR A 72 -0.35 21.13 14.43
CA THR A 72 0.22 22.14 13.52
C THR A 72 1.54 21.63 12.94
N ILE A 73 1.61 21.49 11.63
CA ILE A 73 2.80 21.07 10.88
C ILE A 73 3.57 22.31 10.42
N ASN A 74 4.79 22.52 10.93
CA ASN A 74 5.65 23.61 10.50
C ASN A 74 6.50 23.17 9.29
N ILE A 75 6.18 23.67 8.09
CA ILE A 75 6.86 23.29 6.82
C ILE A 75 7.84 24.38 6.35
N GLY A 76 9.13 24.05 6.28
CA GLY A 76 10.19 24.99 5.88
C GLY A 76 10.65 24.83 4.43
N HIS A 77 11.08 25.92 3.78
CA HIS A 77 11.81 25.85 2.51
C HIS A 77 12.75 27.03 2.25
N SER A 78 13.71 26.81 1.35
CA SER A 78 14.71 27.81 0.95
C SER A 78 14.17 28.92 0.03
N GLY A 79 13.15 28.60 -0.77
CA GLY A 79 12.58 29.49 -1.80
C GLY A 79 11.94 30.77 -1.25
N ALA A 80 11.91 31.81 -2.08
CA ALA A 80 11.14 33.03 -1.82
C ALA A 80 9.62 32.75 -1.93
N PRO A 81 8.76 33.59 -1.32
CA PRO A 81 7.32 33.56 -1.54
C PRO A 81 6.95 33.58 -3.03
N ASP A 82 5.84 32.93 -3.38
CA ASP A 82 5.37 32.70 -4.76
C ASP A 82 6.34 31.87 -5.66
N GLY A 83 7.45 31.37 -5.11
CA GLY A 83 8.40 30.49 -5.82
C GLY A 83 7.99 29.01 -5.79
N TYR A 84 8.66 28.15 -6.56
CA TYR A 84 8.25 26.74 -6.72
C TYR A 84 8.05 25.96 -5.41
N ALA A 85 8.95 26.09 -4.43
CA ALA A 85 8.81 25.41 -3.15
C ALA A 85 7.65 25.97 -2.30
N ASP A 86 7.40 27.28 -2.42
CA ASP A 86 6.30 28.00 -1.76
C ASP A 86 4.94 27.56 -2.32
N VAL A 87 4.82 27.48 -3.66
CA VAL A 87 3.62 26.97 -4.35
C VAL A 87 3.27 25.54 -3.91
N ALA A 88 4.26 24.66 -3.75
CA ALA A 88 4.03 23.31 -3.22
C ALA A 88 3.58 23.35 -1.75
N ALA A 89 4.28 24.09 -0.89
CA ALA A 89 3.98 24.14 0.54
C ALA A 89 2.63 24.82 0.85
N VAL A 90 2.28 25.89 0.14
CA VAL A 90 0.97 26.57 0.25
C VAL A 90 -0.16 25.69 -0.26
N LYS A 91 0.02 25.00 -1.40
CA LYS A 91 -1.03 24.08 -1.88
C LYS A 91 -1.22 22.88 -0.97
N PHE A 92 -0.14 22.38 -0.34
CA PHE A 92 -0.20 21.36 0.69
C PHE A 92 -0.97 21.85 1.93
N LYS A 93 -0.69 23.06 2.43
CA LYS A 93 -1.46 23.71 3.50
C LYS A 93 -2.95 23.73 3.18
N GLU A 94 -3.32 24.25 2.01
CA GLU A 94 -4.73 24.35 1.60
C GLU A 94 -5.45 22.98 1.63
N LEU A 95 -4.83 21.94 1.07
CA LEU A 95 -5.45 20.61 0.95
C LEU A 95 -5.56 19.89 2.29
N VAL A 96 -4.55 19.99 3.14
CA VAL A 96 -4.57 19.40 4.49
C VAL A 96 -5.57 20.11 5.39
N GLU A 97 -5.62 21.45 5.36
CA GLU A 97 -6.59 22.23 6.15
C GLU A 97 -8.03 22.03 5.66
N GLU A 98 -8.26 21.94 4.33
CA GLU A 98 -9.59 21.65 3.78
C GLU A 98 -10.04 20.21 4.11
N GLY A 99 -9.18 19.21 3.85
CA GLY A 99 -9.51 17.78 4.03
C GLY A 99 -9.63 17.35 5.49
N SER A 100 -8.98 18.05 6.42
CA SER A 100 -9.12 17.82 7.87
C SER A 100 -10.21 18.68 8.53
N GLY A 101 -10.90 19.55 7.79
CA GLY A 101 -11.84 20.52 8.37
C GLY A 101 -11.19 21.57 9.27
N GLY A 102 -9.88 21.80 9.12
CA GLY A 102 -9.07 22.75 9.89
C GLY A 102 -8.44 22.20 11.17
N GLN A 103 -8.58 20.89 11.43
CA GLN A 103 -8.00 20.23 12.62
C GLN A 103 -6.49 20.00 12.49
N ILE A 104 -6.04 19.65 11.27
CA ILE A 104 -4.62 19.63 10.92
C ILE A 104 -4.33 20.98 10.25
N THR A 105 -3.46 21.77 10.87
CA THR A 105 -3.02 23.08 10.39
C THR A 105 -1.59 23.01 9.88
N VAL A 106 -1.23 23.85 8.90
CA VAL A 106 0.11 23.83 8.30
C VAL A 106 0.67 25.26 8.23
N GLU A 107 1.76 25.54 8.92
CA GLU A 107 2.41 26.86 8.90
C GLU A 107 3.64 26.83 7.99
N VAL A 108 3.65 27.71 6.97
CA VAL A 108 4.67 27.74 5.91
C VAL A 108 5.77 28.76 6.24
N PHE A 109 7.02 28.31 6.27
CA PHE A 109 8.20 29.09 6.62
C PHE A 109 9.14 29.26 5.41
N PRO A 110 8.88 30.25 4.53
CA PRO A 110 9.67 30.48 3.33
C PRO A 110 11.04 31.09 3.64
N SER A 111 11.89 31.20 2.62
CA SER A 111 13.17 31.94 2.66
C SER A 111 14.14 31.48 3.77
N SER A 112 14.17 30.17 4.05
CA SER A 112 15.00 29.54 5.09
C SER A 112 14.71 30.04 6.53
N GLN A 113 13.49 30.51 6.82
CA GLN A 113 13.13 31.08 8.13
C GLN A 113 13.39 30.15 9.33
N ILE A 114 13.23 28.83 9.14
CA ILE A 114 13.45 27.80 10.18
C ILE A 114 14.64 26.86 9.89
N GLY A 115 15.45 27.17 8.87
CA GLY A 115 16.64 26.39 8.51
C GLY A 115 16.97 26.43 7.03
N SER A 116 18.25 26.23 6.69
CA SER A 116 18.69 25.91 5.33
C SER A 116 18.29 24.48 4.93
N GLU A 117 18.32 24.15 3.64
CA GLU A 117 17.82 22.85 3.13
C GLU A 117 18.45 21.62 3.81
N ARG A 118 19.72 21.70 4.19
CA ARG A 118 20.40 20.64 4.96
C ARG A 118 19.91 20.57 6.41
N GLU A 119 19.76 21.73 7.06
CA GLU A 119 19.27 21.83 8.44
C GLU A 119 17.80 21.42 8.57
N LEU A 120 16.98 21.59 7.53
CA LEU A 120 15.60 21.09 7.48
C LEU A 120 15.57 19.55 7.48
N VAL A 121 16.42 18.90 6.66
CA VAL A 121 16.53 17.43 6.63
C VAL A 121 17.08 16.91 7.96
N GLU A 122 18.25 17.41 8.41
CA GLU A 122 18.85 17.00 9.69
C GLU A 122 17.94 17.31 10.89
N GLY A 123 17.16 18.39 10.83
CA GLY A 123 16.19 18.74 11.87
C GLY A 123 15.02 17.77 11.95
N ALA A 124 14.50 17.31 10.80
CA ALA A 124 13.41 16.35 10.75
C ALA A 124 13.83 14.93 11.17
N GLN A 125 15.06 14.52 10.83
CA GLN A 125 15.68 13.30 11.36
C GLN A 125 15.77 13.25 12.89
N LEU A 126 15.75 14.43 13.53
CA LEU A 126 15.84 14.62 14.97
C LEU A 126 14.51 15.03 15.62
N GLY A 127 13.39 14.97 14.89
CA GLY A 127 12.07 15.37 15.39
C GLY A 127 11.92 16.86 15.72
N SER A 128 12.86 17.70 15.27
CA SER A 128 12.92 19.13 15.60
C SER A 128 12.39 20.08 14.52
N ILE A 129 12.11 19.54 13.33
CA ILE A 129 11.43 20.20 12.20
C ILE A 129 10.35 19.24 11.71
N ASP A 130 9.11 19.71 11.59
CA ASP A 130 7.97 18.85 11.24
C ASP A 130 8.02 18.45 9.76
N ALA A 131 8.23 19.41 8.86
CA ALA A 131 8.23 19.17 7.42
C ALA A 131 9.14 20.11 6.63
N GLY A 132 9.44 19.75 5.38
CA GLY A 132 10.20 20.60 4.47
C GLY A 132 9.95 20.35 2.99
N VAL A 133 10.25 21.38 2.19
CA VAL A 133 10.36 21.29 0.72
C VAL A 133 11.78 21.70 0.32
N VAL A 134 12.56 20.77 -0.21
CA VAL A 134 14.00 20.95 -0.51
C VAL A 134 14.35 20.46 -1.90
N PHE A 135 15.48 20.93 -2.46
CA PHE A 135 16.03 20.34 -3.68
C PHE A 135 16.41 18.86 -3.46
N ALA A 136 15.77 17.95 -4.20
CA ALA A 136 15.89 16.50 -4.00
C ALA A 136 17.33 15.99 -4.16
N GLY A 137 18.15 16.65 -4.97
CA GLY A 137 19.57 16.29 -5.15
C GLY A 137 20.43 16.45 -3.89
N ILE A 138 19.95 17.08 -2.82
CA ILE A 138 20.62 17.05 -1.50
C ILE A 138 20.58 15.63 -0.92
N LEU A 139 19.54 14.85 -1.19
CA LEU A 139 19.43 13.47 -0.70
C LEU A 139 20.47 12.52 -1.30
N GLU A 140 21.10 12.82 -2.45
CA GLU A 140 22.23 12.01 -2.99
C GLU A 140 23.35 11.84 -1.94
N SER A 141 23.51 12.80 -1.02
CA SER A 141 24.50 12.74 0.07
C SER A 141 24.10 11.90 1.29
N PHE A 142 22.84 11.46 1.37
CA PHE A 142 22.28 10.63 2.44
C PHE A 142 21.85 9.24 1.91
N VAL A 143 21.33 9.19 0.69
CA VAL A 143 20.79 8.04 -0.04
C VAL A 143 21.31 8.12 -1.49
N PRO A 144 22.43 7.45 -1.84
CA PRO A 144 23.08 7.58 -3.15
C PRO A 144 22.16 7.29 -4.35
N GLU A 145 21.21 6.38 -4.18
CA GLU A 145 20.21 5.96 -5.17
C GLU A 145 19.30 7.12 -5.60
N MET A 146 19.02 8.09 -4.70
CA MET A 146 18.28 9.31 -5.03
C MET A 146 19.05 10.22 -6.01
N GLY A 147 20.34 9.96 -6.25
CA GLY A 147 21.11 10.56 -7.33
C GLY A 147 20.56 10.26 -8.73
N VAL A 148 19.70 9.25 -8.91
CA VAL A 148 19.12 8.92 -10.23
C VAL A 148 18.39 10.11 -10.85
N VAL A 149 17.63 10.90 -10.09
CA VAL A 149 16.86 12.03 -10.64
C VAL A 149 17.73 13.17 -11.17
N ASN A 150 19.03 13.19 -10.80
CA ASN A 150 20.01 14.15 -11.33
C ASN A 150 20.57 13.74 -12.71
N LEU A 151 20.32 12.52 -13.20
CA LEU A 151 20.90 12.01 -14.45
C LEU A 151 20.44 12.81 -15.67
N PRO A 152 21.34 13.14 -16.61
CA PRO A 152 21.01 14.02 -17.71
C PRO A 152 20.11 13.33 -18.75
N PHE A 153 19.08 14.05 -19.20
CA PHE A 153 18.05 13.59 -20.13
C PHE A 153 17.35 12.26 -19.73
N LEU A 154 17.15 12.06 -18.42
CA LEU A 154 16.44 10.88 -17.89
C LEU A 154 14.97 10.81 -18.33
N PHE A 155 14.28 11.96 -18.32
CA PHE A 155 12.87 12.07 -18.68
C PHE A 155 12.68 12.57 -20.12
N ASP A 156 11.57 12.16 -20.75
CA ASP A 156 11.24 12.49 -22.15
C ASP A 156 10.14 13.57 -22.30
N GLY A 157 9.65 14.13 -21.20
CA GLY A 157 8.65 15.21 -21.20
C GLY A 157 7.92 15.31 -19.86
N GLN A 158 7.01 16.29 -19.75
CA GLN A 158 6.22 16.51 -18.53
C GLN A 158 5.32 15.31 -18.23
N ASP A 159 4.60 14.78 -19.23
CA ASP A 159 3.73 13.61 -19.05
C ASP A 159 4.51 12.36 -18.56
N HIS A 160 5.79 12.24 -18.93
CA HIS A 160 6.69 11.18 -18.44
C HIS A 160 7.11 11.44 -16.98
N VAL A 161 7.47 12.68 -16.64
CA VAL A 161 7.75 13.11 -15.26
C VAL A 161 6.56 12.81 -14.33
N ASP A 162 5.34 13.16 -14.75
CA ASP A 162 4.13 12.94 -13.98
C ASP A 162 3.85 11.44 -13.80
N ALA A 163 3.91 10.65 -14.88
CA ALA A 163 3.71 9.20 -14.81
C ALA A 163 4.77 8.46 -13.98
N VAL A 164 6.01 8.96 -13.91
CA VAL A 164 7.07 8.39 -13.05
C VAL A 164 6.80 8.72 -11.59
N PHE A 165 6.69 10.01 -11.25
CA PHE A 165 6.67 10.44 -9.85
C PHE A 165 5.35 10.13 -9.14
N ASP A 166 4.24 10.11 -9.85
CA ASP A 166 2.93 9.74 -9.29
C ASP A 166 2.65 8.23 -9.44
N GLY A 167 3.51 7.50 -10.17
CA GLY A 167 3.41 6.08 -10.45
C GLY A 167 4.08 5.17 -9.40
N PRO A 168 4.12 3.84 -9.64
CA PRO A 168 4.79 2.89 -8.76
C PRO A 168 6.29 3.20 -8.55
N VAL A 169 7.01 3.55 -9.63
CA VAL A 169 8.45 3.86 -9.58
C VAL A 169 8.72 5.08 -8.68
N GLY A 170 7.91 6.13 -8.77
CA GLY A 170 7.99 7.30 -7.90
C GLY A 170 7.75 6.98 -6.43
N ARG A 171 6.76 6.14 -6.12
CA ARG A 171 6.49 5.70 -4.73
C ARG A 171 7.64 4.87 -4.15
N GLU A 172 8.25 3.99 -4.93
CA GLU A 172 9.43 3.26 -4.47
C GLU A 172 10.66 4.17 -4.29
N LEU A 173 10.85 5.18 -5.16
CA LEU A 173 11.90 6.20 -4.98
C LEU A 173 11.69 7.00 -3.68
N LEU A 174 10.45 7.36 -3.33
CA LEU A 174 10.14 8.01 -2.06
C LEU A 174 10.51 7.10 -0.87
N GLY A 175 10.19 5.80 -0.94
CA GLY A 175 10.55 4.81 0.08
C GLY A 175 12.04 4.72 0.39
N LEU A 176 12.93 5.01 -0.57
CA LEU A 176 14.39 5.04 -0.33
C LEU A 176 14.80 6.07 0.74
N ALA A 177 14.04 7.15 0.91
CA ALA A 177 14.32 8.20 1.89
C ALA A 177 13.82 7.86 3.31
N GLU A 178 12.93 6.87 3.47
CA GLU A 178 12.43 6.45 4.79
C GLU A 178 13.54 5.87 5.67
N GLY A 179 14.51 5.17 5.04
CA GLY A 179 15.69 4.61 5.71
C GLY A 179 16.65 5.63 6.35
N VAL A 180 16.45 6.94 6.13
CA VAL A 180 17.22 8.00 6.78
C VAL A 180 16.41 8.84 7.79
N GLY A 181 15.24 8.37 8.24
CA GLY A 181 14.50 8.98 9.36
C GLY A 181 13.58 10.16 8.99
N ILE A 182 13.23 10.29 7.71
CA ILE A 182 12.20 11.21 7.22
C ILE A 182 11.15 10.42 6.42
N LYS A 183 9.88 10.79 6.51
CA LYS A 183 8.86 10.31 5.58
C LYS A 183 8.90 11.19 4.33
N ALA A 184 9.27 10.63 3.19
CA ALA A 184 9.18 11.31 1.91
C ALA A 184 7.75 11.20 1.35
N LEU A 185 7.14 12.34 0.99
CA LEU A 185 5.71 12.41 0.68
C LEU A 185 5.43 12.58 -0.83
N ALA A 186 6.17 13.46 -1.52
CA ALA A 186 5.93 13.72 -2.94
C ALA A 186 7.14 14.37 -3.65
N ILE A 187 7.21 14.22 -4.98
CA ILE A 187 8.24 14.83 -5.82
C ILE A 187 7.64 15.88 -6.78
N GLY A 188 8.01 17.14 -6.56
CA GLY A 188 7.67 18.29 -7.40
C GLY A 188 8.80 18.75 -8.32
N GLN A 189 8.61 19.89 -8.98
CA GLN A 189 9.54 20.49 -9.93
C GLN A 189 10.37 21.62 -9.31
N PHE A 190 11.70 21.48 -9.29
CA PHE A 190 12.62 22.61 -9.11
C PHE A 190 12.97 23.29 -10.45
N GLY A 191 12.82 22.58 -11.58
CA GLY A 191 12.83 23.14 -12.94
C GLY A 191 13.89 22.54 -13.86
N LEU A 192 13.71 22.74 -15.17
CA LEU A 192 14.62 22.24 -16.19
C LEU A 192 15.90 23.09 -16.26
N ARG A 193 17.06 22.46 -16.08
CA ARG A 193 18.35 23.16 -16.05
C ARG A 193 18.85 23.45 -17.47
N SER A 194 19.07 24.72 -17.77
CA SER A 194 19.58 25.19 -19.05
C SER A 194 20.93 25.90 -18.92
N MET A 195 21.71 25.91 -20.00
CA MET A 195 23.05 26.51 -20.02
C MET A 195 22.95 27.99 -20.33
N MET A 196 23.41 28.84 -19.41
CA MET A 196 23.44 30.29 -19.59
C MET A 196 24.87 30.84 -19.42
N ASN A 197 25.30 31.73 -20.33
CA ASN A 197 26.66 32.27 -20.34
C ASN A 197 26.76 33.70 -20.90
N SER A 198 27.96 34.28 -20.82
CA SER A 198 28.29 35.66 -21.21
C SER A 198 28.95 35.79 -22.60
N GLN A 199 29.42 34.68 -23.18
CA GLN A 199 30.34 34.65 -24.32
C GLN A 199 29.64 34.45 -25.67
N ARG A 200 28.78 33.43 -25.81
CA ARG A 200 28.13 33.05 -27.07
C ARG A 200 26.88 32.17 -26.88
N PRO A 201 25.95 32.11 -27.86
CA PRO A 201 24.92 31.08 -27.90
C PRO A 201 25.55 29.68 -27.98
N ILE A 202 24.89 28.67 -27.41
CA ILE A 202 25.25 27.26 -27.51
C ILE A 202 24.13 26.57 -28.31
N VAL A 203 24.43 26.00 -29.48
CA VAL A 203 23.44 25.31 -30.33
C VAL A 203 23.72 23.81 -30.41
N THR A 204 25.00 23.45 -30.34
CA THR A 204 25.55 22.08 -30.34
C THR A 204 26.50 21.90 -29.15
N PRO A 205 26.84 20.67 -28.74
CA PRO A 205 27.80 20.43 -27.66
C PRO A 205 29.16 21.13 -27.88
N ASP A 206 29.66 21.13 -29.13
CA ASP A 206 30.93 21.79 -29.48
C ASP A 206 30.94 23.30 -29.16
N ASP A 207 29.78 23.96 -29.15
CA ASP A 207 29.69 25.38 -28.79
C ASP A 207 29.96 25.62 -27.31
N ALA A 208 29.82 24.63 -26.43
CA ALA A 208 30.19 24.73 -25.01
C ALA A 208 31.71 24.65 -24.78
N ALA A 209 32.49 24.22 -25.79
CA ALA A 209 33.91 23.92 -25.66
C ALA A 209 34.73 25.07 -25.02
N GLY A 210 35.41 24.75 -23.92
CA GLY A 210 36.28 25.67 -23.20
C GLY A 210 35.59 26.74 -22.35
N LEU A 211 34.26 26.87 -22.38
CA LEU A 211 33.54 27.80 -21.49
C LEU A 211 33.65 27.32 -20.04
N LYS A 212 33.91 28.25 -19.11
CA LYS A 212 33.91 27.95 -17.68
C LYS A 212 32.49 28.01 -17.14
N PHE A 213 31.96 26.88 -16.71
CA PHE A 213 30.62 26.79 -16.14
C PHE A 213 30.67 26.54 -14.65
N ARG A 214 30.00 27.36 -13.85
CA ARG A 214 29.70 26.99 -12.47
C ARG A 214 28.80 25.76 -12.47
N VAL A 215 29.16 24.76 -11.69
CA VAL A 215 28.34 23.57 -11.40
C VAL A 215 28.17 23.39 -9.89
N PRO A 216 27.14 22.64 -9.43
CA PRO A 216 27.08 22.10 -8.07
C PRO A 216 28.27 21.17 -7.77
N GLU A 217 28.54 20.94 -6.48
CA GLU A 217 29.50 19.94 -6.00
C GLU A 217 28.90 18.52 -6.09
N SER A 218 28.69 18.03 -7.31
CA SER A 218 28.26 16.65 -7.58
C SER A 218 28.86 16.15 -8.89
N ASP A 219 29.32 14.90 -8.87
CA ASP A 219 30.07 14.29 -9.97
C ASP A 219 29.22 14.17 -11.24
N ILE A 220 27.90 13.93 -11.13
CA ILE A 220 26.98 13.93 -12.28
C ILE A 220 27.03 15.28 -13.01
N TYR A 221 26.96 16.38 -12.25
CA TYR A 221 26.98 17.73 -12.83
C TYR A 221 28.35 18.08 -13.42
N ILE A 222 29.44 17.78 -12.71
CA ILE A 222 30.81 17.99 -13.22
C ILE A 222 30.96 17.22 -14.54
N ARG A 223 30.65 15.93 -14.54
CA ARG A 223 30.84 15.03 -15.68
C ARG A 223 29.99 15.40 -16.89
N THR A 224 28.73 15.78 -16.67
CA THR A 224 27.82 16.27 -17.72
C THR A 224 28.43 17.46 -18.48
N TYR A 225 29.11 18.38 -17.78
CA TYR A 225 29.75 19.54 -18.40
C TYR A 225 31.09 19.21 -19.07
N GLU A 226 31.90 18.30 -18.50
CA GLU A 226 33.12 17.81 -19.17
C GLU A 226 32.82 17.13 -20.50
N LEU A 227 31.75 16.32 -20.58
CA LEU A 227 31.39 15.55 -21.76
C LEU A 227 30.90 16.41 -22.94
N VAL A 228 30.42 17.63 -22.68
CA VAL A 228 30.17 18.66 -23.71
C VAL A 228 31.38 19.58 -23.94
N GLY A 229 32.56 19.24 -23.41
CA GLY A 229 33.81 19.98 -23.59
C GLY A 229 33.90 21.29 -22.81
N ALA A 230 32.96 21.58 -21.91
CA ALA A 230 33.06 22.73 -21.01
C ALA A 230 34.07 22.48 -19.88
N ASN A 231 34.48 23.57 -19.22
CA ASN A 231 35.32 23.53 -18.03
C ASN A 231 34.43 23.73 -16.78
N PRO A 232 33.94 22.67 -16.11
CA PRO A 232 33.17 22.82 -14.88
C PRO A 232 34.04 23.43 -13.76
N VAL A 233 33.42 24.32 -12.98
CA VAL A 233 33.99 24.93 -11.77
C VAL A 233 32.99 24.67 -10.63
N PRO A 234 33.24 23.70 -9.74
CA PRO A 234 32.36 23.45 -8.61
C PRO A 234 32.43 24.63 -7.62
N LEU A 235 31.28 25.24 -7.34
CA LEU A 235 31.14 26.35 -6.38
C LEU A 235 29.78 26.28 -5.66
N PRO A 236 29.68 26.67 -4.38
CA PRO A 236 28.41 26.70 -3.66
C PRO A 236 27.44 27.76 -4.21
N GLY A 237 26.14 27.59 -3.94
CA GLY A 237 25.05 28.43 -4.48
C GLY A 237 25.22 29.94 -4.25
N PRO A 238 25.57 30.41 -3.04
CA PRO A 238 25.75 31.84 -2.76
C PRO A 238 26.86 32.53 -3.57
N GLU A 239 27.82 31.78 -4.12
CA GLU A 239 28.95 32.36 -4.86
C GLU A 239 28.65 32.60 -6.35
N ILE A 240 27.52 32.12 -6.88
CA ILE A 240 27.20 32.16 -8.31
C ILE A 240 27.21 33.60 -8.85
N PHE A 241 26.41 34.50 -8.27
CA PHE A 241 26.24 35.87 -8.78
C PHE A 241 27.59 36.60 -8.84
N THR A 242 28.36 36.58 -7.76
CA THR A 242 29.67 37.22 -7.66
C THR A 242 30.70 36.61 -8.61
N SER A 243 30.61 35.29 -8.86
CA SER A 243 31.51 34.58 -9.78
C SER A 243 31.20 34.88 -11.25
N LEU A 244 29.92 35.01 -11.60
CA LEU A 244 29.48 35.49 -12.92
C LEU A 244 29.86 36.96 -13.13
N GLN A 245 29.57 37.82 -12.15
CA GLN A 245 29.85 39.27 -12.20
C GLN A 245 31.34 39.57 -12.39
N ASN A 246 32.22 38.84 -11.69
CA ASN A 246 33.67 39.03 -11.77
C ASN A 246 34.35 38.21 -12.89
N GLY A 247 33.62 37.40 -13.65
CA GLY A 247 34.20 36.56 -14.72
C GLY A 247 35.11 35.44 -14.22
N VAL A 248 34.87 34.93 -13.01
CA VAL A 248 35.50 33.70 -12.50
C VAL A 248 35.04 32.51 -13.34
N VAL A 249 33.75 32.51 -13.67
CA VAL A 249 33.09 31.62 -14.63
C VAL A 249 32.45 32.43 -15.76
N ASP A 250 32.33 31.84 -16.94
CA ASP A 250 31.66 32.43 -18.10
C ASP A 250 30.13 32.28 -18.02
N GLY A 251 29.65 31.29 -17.27
CA GLY A 251 28.24 30.90 -17.18
C GLY A 251 27.92 29.93 -16.03
N THR A 252 26.67 29.50 -15.94
CA THR A 252 26.18 28.48 -15.00
C THR A 252 25.12 27.59 -15.68
N GLY A 253 24.93 26.38 -15.18
CA GLY A 253 23.67 25.66 -15.37
C GLY A 253 22.67 26.10 -14.31
N ALA A 254 21.44 26.43 -14.68
CA ALA A 254 20.36 26.70 -13.73
C ALA A 254 18.97 26.60 -14.41
N PRO A 255 17.89 26.39 -13.64
CA PRO A 255 16.53 26.65 -14.10
C PRO A 255 16.29 28.14 -14.40
N ILE A 256 15.29 28.45 -15.23
CA ILE A 256 15.06 29.81 -15.75
C ILE A 256 14.67 30.77 -14.62
N PHE A 257 13.81 30.35 -13.67
CA PHE A 257 13.43 31.17 -12.51
C PHE A 257 14.65 31.68 -11.71
N ALA A 258 15.70 30.87 -11.59
CA ALA A 258 16.89 31.21 -10.82
C ALA A 258 17.66 32.38 -11.46
N ALA A 259 17.64 32.49 -12.79
CA ALA A 259 18.28 33.60 -13.51
C ALA A 259 17.56 34.94 -13.27
N VAL A 260 16.23 34.93 -13.11
CA VAL A 260 15.44 36.13 -12.82
C VAL A 260 15.53 36.49 -11.33
N THR A 261 15.25 35.53 -10.44
CA THR A 261 15.20 35.75 -8.98
C THR A 261 16.56 36.11 -8.38
N GLN A 262 17.65 35.47 -8.83
CA GLN A 262 19.02 35.82 -8.44
C GLN A 262 19.64 36.91 -9.34
N LYS A 263 18.84 37.50 -10.24
CA LYS A 263 19.20 38.63 -11.09
C LYS A 263 20.49 38.45 -11.89
N TYR A 264 20.70 37.28 -12.50
CA TYR A 264 21.90 37.04 -13.31
C TYR A 264 22.01 38.01 -14.51
N TYR A 265 20.91 38.67 -14.90
CA TYR A 265 20.90 39.77 -15.87
C TYR A 265 21.63 41.05 -15.41
N GLU A 266 21.93 41.21 -14.11
CA GLU A 266 22.82 42.27 -13.59
C GLU A 266 24.33 41.89 -13.74
N THR A 267 24.64 40.75 -14.36
CA THR A 267 26.00 40.24 -14.63
C THR A 267 26.29 40.24 -16.15
N PRO A 268 27.51 39.91 -16.62
CA PRO A 268 27.81 39.77 -18.04
C PRO A 268 27.04 38.66 -18.80
N VAL A 269 26.31 37.78 -18.10
CA VAL A 269 25.50 36.71 -18.71
C VAL A 269 24.36 37.30 -19.54
N LYS A 270 24.19 36.77 -20.75
CA LYS A 270 23.21 37.27 -21.73
C LYS A 270 22.79 36.26 -22.81
N TYR A 271 23.30 35.04 -22.75
CA TYR A 271 22.92 33.94 -23.64
C TYR A 271 22.28 32.85 -22.79
N LEU A 272 21.06 32.44 -23.14
CA LEU A 272 20.35 31.31 -22.54
C LEU A 272 20.07 30.30 -23.65
N SER A 273 20.70 29.13 -23.55
CA SER A 273 20.49 28.03 -24.49
C SER A 273 19.69 26.94 -23.80
N LEU A 274 18.51 26.64 -24.34
CA LEU A 274 17.49 25.77 -23.75
C LEU A 274 17.87 24.28 -23.88
N THR A 275 19.00 23.93 -23.26
CA THR A 275 19.52 22.56 -23.24
C THR A 275 18.67 21.63 -22.39
N GLU A 276 18.00 22.15 -21.34
CA GLU A 276 17.05 21.42 -20.48
C GLU A 276 17.57 20.03 -20.07
N HIS A 277 18.86 19.98 -19.77
CA HIS A 277 19.64 18.74 -19.80
C HIS A 277 19.47 17.90 -18.53
N ILE A 278 19.03 18.51 -17.42
CA ILE A 278 18.73 17.83 -16.16
C ILE A 278 17.40 18.38 -15.63
N TYR A 279 16.49 17.49 -15.25
CA TYR A 279 15.30 17.82 -14.49
C TYR A 279 15.68 17.97 -13.02
N ALA A 280 15.61 19.17 -12.46
CA ALA A 280 15.80 19.35 -11.03
C ALA A 280 14.47 19.11 -10.31
N ALA A 281 14.46 18.19 -9.34
CA ALA A 281 13.29 17.82 -8.56
C ALA A 281 13.25 18.52 -7.19
N LEU A 282 12.05 18.79 -6.69
CA LEU A 282 11.77 19.18 -5.31
C LEU A 282 11.26 17.95 -4.55
N LEU A 283 11.77 17.71 -3.35
CA LEU A 283 11.23 16.71 -2.43
C LEU A 283 10.41 17.40 -1.35
N MET A 284 9.16 16.97 -1.17
CA MET A 284 8.37 17.24 0.03
C MET A 284 8.51 16.07 1.00
N PHE A 285 8.82 16.35 2.25
CA PHE A 285 9.02 15.35 3.30
C PHE A 285 8.57 15.85 4.67
N MET A 286 8.44 14.94 5.62
CA MET A 286 8.22 15.22 7.03
C MET A 286 9.09 14.37 7.97
N SER A 287 9.17 14.76 9.23
CA SER A 287 9.78 13.97 10.31
C SER A 287 9.13 12.58 10.39
N GLY A 288 9.96 11.54 10.45
CA GLY A 288 9.48 10.17 10.68
C GLY A 288 8.78 10.04 12.04
N GLU A 289 9.32 10.65 13.09
CA GLU A 289 8.72 10.64 14.43
C GLU A 289 7.32 11.30 14.44
N LEU A 290 7.14 12.39 13.70
CA LEU A 290 5.82 13.01 13.56
C LEU A 290 4.88 12.11 12.76
N TRP A 291 5.34 11.57 11.63
CA TRP A 291 4.55 10.67 10.79
C TRP A 291 4.04 9.45 11.56
N ASP A 292 4.92 8.76 12.27
CA ASP A 292 4.61 7.56 13.06
C ASP A 292 3.66 7.85 14.23
N SER A 293 3.55 9.11 14.67
CA SER A 293 2.61 9.55 15.71
C SER A 293 1.20 9.86 15.21
N LEU A 294 1.00 10.00 13.89
CA LEU A 294 -0.28 10.35 13.30
C LEU A 294 -1.16 9.11 13.05
N PRO A 295 -2.48 9.18 13.28
CA PRO A 295 -3.40 8.11 12.90
C PRO A 295 -3.38 7.85 11.38
N PRO A 296 -3.63 6.62 10.90
CA PRO A 296 -3.60 6.27 9.47
C PRO A 296 -4.43 7.20 8.59
N LYS A 297 -5.65 7.55 9.00
CA LYS A 297 -6.51 8.50 8.26
C LYS A 297 -5.86 9.89 8.08
N ALA A 298 -5.07 10.36 9.04
CA ALA A 298 -4.31 11.61 8.93
C ALA A 298 -3.07 11.44 8.03
N GLN A 299 -2.40 10.29 8.10
CA GLN A 299 -1.32 9.89 7.19
C GLN A 299 -1.80 9.88 5.73
N ASP A 300 -2.92 9.19 5.45
CA ASP A 300 -3.55 9.11 4.12
C ASP A 300 -3.91 10.49 3.57
N LEU A 301 -4.54 11.34 4.38
CA LEU A 301 -4.86 12.72 3.99
C LEU A 301 -3.59 13.51 3.63
N ILE A 302 -2.51 13.36 4.40
CA ILE A 302 -1.24 14.06 4.18
C ILE A 302 -0.54 13.55 2.92
N GLU A 303 -0.46 12.23 2.68
CA GLU A 303 0.11 11.66 1.45
C GLU A 303 -0.67 12.11 0.20
N GLN A 304 -2.01 12.03 0.24
CA GLN A 304 -2.86 12.49 -0.86
C GLN A 304 -2.71 13.99 -1.12
N SER A 305 -2.68 14.81 -0.06
CA SER A 305 -2.50 16.26 -0.14
C SER A 305 -1.12 16.63 -0.70
N ALA A 306 -0.06 15.93 -0.29
CA ALA A 306 1.30 16.16 -0.77
C ALA A 306 1.43 15.79 -2.25
N SER A 307 0.88 14.64 -2.66
CA SER A 307 0.85 14.21 -4.06
C SER A 307 0.11 15.22 -4.95
N ALA A 308 -1.09 15.64 -4.53
CA ALA A 308 -1.88 16.63 -5.27
C ALA A 308 -1.23 18.02 -5.29
N ALA A 309 -0.56 18.43 -4.20
CA ALA A 309 0.21 19.67 -4.14
C ALA A 309 1.43 19.65 -5.08
N ALA A 310 2.14 18.53 -5.15
CA ALA A 310 3.24 18.34 -6.09
C ALA A 310 2.75 18.41 -7.55
N ALA A 311 1.72 17.64 -7.91
CA ALA A 311 1.13 17.67 -9.26
C ALA A 311 0.65 19.08 -9.66
N HIS A 312 -0.02 19.80 -8.74
CA HIS A 312 -0.40 21.20 -8.94
C HIS A 312 0.83 22.09 -9.18
N GLN A 313 1.87 21.94 -8.37
CA GLN A 313 3.08 22.75 -8.49
C GLN A 313 3.85 22.48 -9.80
N ARG A 314 3.92 21.23 -10.28
CA ARG A 314 4.51 20.90 -11.60
C ARG A 314 3.72 21.58 -12.73
N ALA A 315 2.38 21.59 -12.64
CA ALA A 315 1.52 22.26 -13.62
C ALA A 315 1.63 23.81 -13.61
N GLU A 316 1.81 24.44 -12.44
CA GLU A 316 2.07 25.88 -12.36
C GLU A 316 3.51 26.25 -12.78
N ALA A 317 4.49 25.36 -12.56
CA ALA A 317 5.90 25.64 -12.86
C ALA A 317 6.12 26.01 -14.34
N ALA A 318 5.45 25.32 -15.26
CA ALA A 318 5.50 25.59 -16.70
C ALA A 318 4.93 26.97 -17.07
N LYS A 319 3.95 27.48 -16.32
CA LYS A 319 3.38 28.83 -16.55
C LYS A 319 4.33 29.92 -16.05
N LEU A 320 4.98 29.68 -14.91
CA LEU A 320 5.98 30.57 -14.33
C LEU A 320 7.22 30.68 -15.22
N ASP A 321 7.73 29.57 -15.77
CA ASP A 321 8.88 29.57 -16.69
C ASP A 321 8.68 30.46 -17.92
N ALA A 322 7.47 30.49 -18.50
CA ALA A 322 7.15 31.39 -19.62
C ALA A 322 7.24 32.88 -19.22
N GLY A 323 6.85 33.22 -17.99
CA GLY A 323 6.98 34.57 -17.43
C GLY A 323 8.45 34.95 -17.19
N TYR A 324 9.23 34.04 -16.62
CA TYR A 324 10.67 34.26 -16.39
C TYR A 324 11.46 34.39 -17.70
N LEU A 325 11.11 33.61 -18.72
CA LEU A 325 11.75 33.69 -20.03
C LEU A 325 11.53 35.07 -20.67
N ALA A 326 10.28 35.56 -20.67
CA ALA A 326 9.94 36.87 -21.20
C ALA A 326 10.65 38.01 -20.44
N GLU A 327 10.87 37.87 -19.13
CA GLU A 327 11.66 38.84 -18.36
C GLU A 327 13.13 38.86 -18.80
N LEU A 328 13.76 37.70 -18.99
CA LEU A 328 15.15 37.65 -19.48
C LEU A 328 15.29 38.25 -20.89
N GLU A 329 14.33 38.00 -21.78
CA GLU A 329 14.28 38.64 -23.10
C GLU A 329 14.12 40.17 -23.00
N ASN A 330 13.28 40.66 -22.09
CA ASN A 330 13.14 42.10 -21.81
C ASN A 330 14.43 42.72 -21.25
N GLN A 331 15.20 41.98 -20.46
CA GLN A 331 16.55 42.36 -20.01
C GLN A 331 17.62 42.24 -21.12
N GLY A 332 17.22 41.86 -22.34
CA GLY A 332 18.09 41.82 -23.53
C GLY A 332 18.90 40.54 -23.70
N TRP A 333 18.52 39.45 -23.02
CA TRP A 333 19.14 38.14 -23.23
C TRP A 333 18.77 37.56 -24.60
N GLN A 334 19.70 36.82 -25.19
CA GLN A 334 19.47 36.02 -26.39
C GLN A 334 19.14 34.59 -25.96
N VAL A 335 17.89 34.21 -26.20
CA VAL A 335 17.39 32.84 -25.99
C VAL A 335 17.56 32.03 -27.28
N ASN A 336 17.97 30.77 -27.18
CA ASN A 336 17.96 29.84 -28.31
C ASN A 336 17.61 28.41 -27.90
N ASP A 337 16.88 27.72 -28.77
CA ASP A 337 16.73 26.25 -28.72
C ASP A 337 18.02 25.54 -29.12
N VAL A 338 18.14 24.26 -28.76
CA VAL A 338 19.24 23.37 -29.14
C VAL A 338 18.73 22.04 -29.67
N ASP A 339 19.57 21.32 -30.41
CA ASP A 339 19.30 19.90 -30.70
C ASP A 339 19.62 19.05 -29.46
N LYS A 340 18.61 18.83 -28.62
CA LYS A 340 18.72 18.02 -27.39
C LYS A 340 19.21 16.59 -27.67
N GLY A 341 19.01 16.05 -28.88
CA GLY A 341 19.53 14.74 -29.27
C GLY A 341 21.05 14.69 -29.33
N LEU A 342 21.70 15.77 -29.80
CA LEU A 342 23.16 15.89 -29.77
C LEU A 342 23.70 15.96 -28.34
N PHE A 343 23.04 16.72 -27.45
CA PHE A 343 23.43 16.80 -26.04
C PHE A 343 23.23 15.47 -25.31
N ARG A 344 22.06 14.83 -25.48
CA ARG A 344 21.76 13.48 -24.96
C ARG A 344 22.81 12.45 -25.40
N THR A 345 23.25 12.51 -26.66
CA THR A 345 24.31 11.63 -27.17
C THR A 345 25.67 11.93 -26.55
N ALA A 346 26.04 13.20 -26.41
CA ALA A 346 27.33 13.61 -25.85
C ALA A 346 27.49 13.18 -24.37
N VAL A 347 26.41 13.28 -23.59
CA VAL A 347 26.44 12.99 -22.13
C VAL A 347 26.04 11.55 -21.77
N ALA A 348 25.81 10.67 -22.75
CA ALA A 348 25.38 9.30 -22.53
C ALA A 348 26.32 8.51 -21.58
N GLY A 349 27.63 8.78 -21.64
CA GLY A 349 28.64 8.15 -20.77
C GLY A 349 28.50 8.45 -19.27
N VAL A 350 27.67 9.40 -18.86
CA VAL A 350 27.33 9.59 -17.42
C VAL A 350 26.64 8.36 -16.84
N TYR A 351 25.84 7.64 -17.65
CA TYR A 351 25.15 6.43 -17.20
C TYR A 351 26.12 5.25 -17.02
N ASP A 352 27.08 5.08 -17.93
CA ASP A 352 28.11 4.02 -17.85
C ASP A 352 29.01 4.16 -16.60
N GLU A 353 29.16 5.40 -16.11
CA GLU A 353 29.98 5.74 -14.94
C GLU A 353 29.21 5.68 -13.60
N ARG A 354 27.89 5.38 -13.63
CA ARG A 354 27.00 5.29 -12.45
C ARG A 354 26.22 3.96 -12.44
N PRO A 355 26.87 2.78 -12.43
CA PRO A 355 26.21 1.48 -12.50
C PRO A 355 25.24 1.21 -11.33
N GLU A 356 25.44 1.85 -10.18
CA GLU A 356 24.53 1.80 -9.02
C GLU A 356 23.18 2.49 -9.27
N LEU A 357 23.08 3.35 -10.29
CA LEU A 357 21.84 4.01 -10.71
C LEU A 357 21.19 3.36 -11.95
N ALA A 358 21.83 2.34 -12.55
CA ALA A 358 21.41 1.79 -13.83
C ALA A 358 20.00 1.17 -13.79
N GLU A 359 19.70 0.37 -12.76
CA GLU A 359 18.37 -0.23 -12.58
C GLU A 359 17.29 0.85 -12.46
N TRP A 360 17.49 1.84 -11.59
CA TRP A 360 16.56 2.97 -11.44
C TRP A 360 16.39 3.77 -12.74
N ALA A 361 17.48 4.03 -13.48
CA ALA A 361 17.43 4.74 -14.74
C ALA A 361 16.60 3.99 -15.80
N ASP A 362 16.79 2.67 -15.92
CA ASP A 362 16.05 1.84 -16.87
C ASP A 362 14.58 1.68 -16.46
N ARG A 363 14.30 1.52 -15.16
CA ARG A 363 12.94 1.48 -14.61
C ARG A 363 12.18 2.79 -14.85
N ILE A 364 12.83 3.93 -14.62
CA ILE A 364 12.25 5.26 -14.91
C ILE A 364 11.96 5.38 -16.41
N ARG A 365 12.95 5.10 -17.28
CA ARG A 365 12.79 5.18 -18.74
C ARG A 365 11.74 4.25 -19.33
N ALA A 366 11.41 3.16 -18.65
CA ALA A 366 10.36 2.22 -19.05
C ALA A 366 8.94 2.75 -18.77
N VAL A 367 8.77 3.81 -17.97
CA VAL A 367 7.45 4.35 -17.62
C VAL A 367 6.83 5.05 -18.83
N SER A 368 5.71 4.53 -19.31
CA SER A 368 4.94 5.13 -20.40
C SER A 368 3.98 6.21 -19.88
N PRO A 369 4.02 7.45 -20.41
CA PRO A 369 3.11 8.54 -20.03
C PRO A 369 1.63 8.24 -20.23
N THR A 370 1.30 7.32 -21.14
CA THR A 370 -0.07 6.98 -21.52
C THR A 370 -0.58 5.71 -20.85
N GLY A 371 0.25 5.07 -20.00
CA GLY A 371 0.02 3.70 -19.51
C GLY A 371 0.14 2.60 -20.57
N ALA A 372 0.31 2.95 -21.86
CA ALA A 372 0.50 1.99 -22.93
C ALA A 372 1.98 1.62 -23.03
N VAL A 373 2.31 0.37 -22.67
CA VAL A 373 3.68 -0.16 -22.75
C VAL A 373 4.13 -0.24 -24.21
N ASP A 374 5.41 0.06 -24.49
CA ASP A 374 5.98 -0.16 -25.82
C ASP A 374 6.00 -1.67 -26.12
N VAL A 375 5.04 -2.10 -26.94
CA VAL A 375 4.87 -3.50 -27.33
C VAL A 375 6.09 -4.09 -28.03
N SER A 376 7.00 -3.27 -28.56
CA SER A 376 8.27 -3.77 -29.14
C SER A 376 9.23 -4.34 -28.09
N LEU A 377 9.13 -3.89 -26.83
CA LEU A 377 9.93 -4.35 -25.69
C LEU A 377 9.36 -5.62 -25.02
N LEU A 378 8.12 -5.99 -25.32
CA LEU A 378 7.46 -7.15 -24.72
C LEU A 378 7.96 -8.49 -25.32
N PRO A 379 8.01 -9.59 -24.52
CA PRO A 379 8.33 -10.91 -25.04
C PRO A 379 7.15 -11.49 -25.84
N GLU A 380 7.44 -12.44 -26.73
CA GLU A 380 6.43 -13.28 -27.40
C GLU A 380 6.24 -14.58 -26.60
N ILE A 381 5.17 -14.65 -25.80
CA ILE A 381 4.88 -15.76 -24.89
C ILE A 381 3.39 -16.05 -24.76
N THR A 382 3.07 -17.24 -24.28
CA THR A 382 1.73 -17.64 -23.83
C THR A 382 1.79 -18.01 -22.35
N ILE A 383 0.95 -17.37 -21.54
CA ILE A 383 0.83 -17.59 -20.10
C ILE A 383 -0.33 -18.56 -19.87
N ASN A 384 -0.07 -19.75 -19.33
CA ASN A 384 -1.10 -20.73 -19.00
C ASN A 384 -1.60 -20.50 -17.55
N ILE A 385 -2.81 -19.98 -17.40
CA ILE A 385 -3.41 -19.66 -16.07
C ILE A 385 -4.46 -20.69 -15.67
N GLY A 386 -4.23 -21.38 -14.54
CA GLY A 386 -5.14 -22.42 -14.03
C GLY A 386 -6.02 -21.97 -12.87
N HIS A 387 -7.23 -22.53 -12.74
CA HIS A 387 -8.03 -22.40 -11.52
C HIS A 387 -9.00 -23.56 -11.29
N SER A 388 -9.46 -23.69 -10.04
CA SER A 388 -10.39 -24.74 -9.61
C SER A 388 -11.84 -24.51 -10.06
N GLY A 389 -12.26 -23.24 -10.15
CA GLY A 389 -13.63 -22.83 -10.43
C GLY A 389 -14.18 -23.27 -11.80
N ALA A 390 -15.51 -23.37 -11.89
CA ALA A 390 -16.21 -23.55 -13.16
C ALA A 390 -16.13 -22.28 -14.03
N PRO A 391 -16.33 -22.40 -15.35
CA PRO A 391 -16.50 -21.24 -16.23
C PRO A 391 -17.59 -20.28 -15.73
N ASP A 392 -17.41 -18.98 -16.01
CA ASP A 392 -18.25 -17.87 -15.55
C ASP A 392 -18.32 -17.69 -14.01
N GLY A 393 -17.55 -18.44 -13.22
CA GLY A 393 -17.42 -18.27 -11.76
C GLY A 393 -16.32 -17.28 -11.36
N TYR A 394 -16.23 -16.92 -10.07
CA TYR A 394 -15.32 -15.89 -9.54
C TYR A 394 -13.88 -15.97 -10.09
N ALA A 395 -13.23 -17.14 -10.01
CA ALA A 395 -11.85 -17.31 -10.49
C ALA A 395 -11.72 -17.20 -12.02
N ASP A 396 -12.75 -17.63 -12.75
CA ASP A 396 -12.82 -17.55 -14.22
C ASP A 396 -12.99 -16.11 -14.68
N VAL A 397 -13.86 -15.33 -14.02
CA VAL A 397 -14.04 -13.88 -14.28
C VAL A 397 -12.73 -13.11 -14.10
N ALA A 398 -11.96 -13.39 -13.04
CA ALA A 398 -10.63 -12.81 -12.86
C ALA A 398 -9.64 -13.23 -13.97
N ALA A 399 -9.55 -14.54 -14.27
CA ALA A 399 -8.61 -15.07 -15.25
C ALA A 399 -8.92 -14.62 -16.69
N VAL A 400 -10.20 -14.56 -17.07
CA VAL A 400 -10.67 -14.06 -18.37
C VAL A 400 -10.43 -12.56 -18.49
N LYS A 401 -10.71 -11.76 -17.45
CA LYS A 401 -10.43 -10.31 -17.51
C LYS A 401 -8.93 -10.03 -17.59
N PHE A 402 -8.10 -10.80 -16.88
CA PHE A 402 -6.65 -10.73 -16.99
C PHE A 402 -6.18 -11.08 -18.42
N LYS A 403 -6.71 -12.15 -19.03
CA LYS A 403 -6.47 -12.50 -20.45
C LYS A 403 -6.77 -11.34 -21.38
N GLU A 404 -7.96 -10.75 -21.29
CA GLU A 404 -8.36 -9.61 -22.14
C GLU A 404 -7.36 -8.46 -22.04
N LEU A 405 -7.03 -8.04 -20.81
CA LEU A 405 -6.16 -6.89 -20.57
C LEU A 405 -4.72 -7.13 -21.04
N VAL A 406 -4.18 -8.34 -20.83
CA VAL A 406 -2.82 -8.70 -21.28
C VAL A 406 -2.75 -8.78 -22.81
N GLU A 407 -3.73 -9.40 -23.47
CA GLU A 407 -3.75 -9.55 -24.93
C GLU A 407 -3.98 -8.20 -25.64
N GLU A 408 -4.88 -7.36 -25.12
CA GLU A 408 -5.12 -6.02 -25.65
C GLU A 408 -3.87 -5.13 -25.50
N ARG A 409 -3.32 -5.02 -24.29
CA ARG A 409 -2.22 -4.08 -23.98
C ARG A 409 -0.88 -4.51 -24.57
N SER A 410 -0.67 -5.81 -24.76
CA SER A 410 0.56 -6.31 -25.40
C SER A 410 0.52 -6.28 -26.93
N GLY A 411 -0.59 -5.86 -27.54
CA GLY A 411 -0.81 -5.96 -28.98
C GLY A 411 -0.79 -7.41 -29.49
N GLY A 412 -1.18 -8.36 -28.63
CA GLY A 412 -1.16 -9.80 -28.90
C GLY A 412 0.21 -10.48 -28.87
N ARG A 413 1.27 -9.82 -28.36
CA ARG A 413 2.58 -10.47 -28.16
C ARG A 413 2.61 -11.39 -26.95
N MET A 414 1.87 -11.01 -25.90
CA MET A 414 1.63 -11.86 -24.73
C MET A 414 0.19 -12.37 -24.81
N THR A 415 0.02 -13.68 -24.92
CA THR A 415 -1.29 -14.33 -24.88
C THR A 415 -1.51 -15.05 -23.55
N VAL A 416 -2.77 -15.28 -23.19
CA VAL A 416 -3.13 -15.98 -21.95
C VAL A 416 -4.12 -17.10 -22.27
N GLU A 417 -3.81 -18.33 -21.89
CA GLU A 417 -4.70 -19.48 -22.04
C GLU A 417 -5.27 -19.85 -20.66
N VAL A 418 -6.60 -19.83 -20.53
CA VAL A 418 -7.31 -20.05 -19.25
C VAL A 418 -7.74 -21.51 -19.15
N PHE A 419 -7.36 -22.16 -18.04
CA PHE A 419 -7.62 -23.58 -17.77
C PHE A 419 -8.55 -23.73 -16.55
N PRO A 420 -9.87 -23.63 -16.75
CA PRO A 420 -10.86 -23.72 -15.66
C PRO A 420 -11.02 -25.16 -15.16
N SER A 421 -11.80 -25.33 -14.09
CA SER A 421 -12.26 -26.64 -13.59
C SER A 421 -11.11 -27.61 -13.24
N SER A 422 -10.00 -27.09 -12.70
CA SER A 422 -8.79 -27.85 -12.34
C SER A 422 -8.12 -28.59 -13.52
N GLN A 423 -8.29 -28.12 -14.76
CA GLN A 423 -7.79 -28.81 -15.97
C GLN A 423 -6.28 -29.08 -15.99
N ILE A 424 -5.48 -28.22 -15.35
CA ILE A 424 -4.01 -28.35 -15.27
C ILE A 424 -3.50 -28.56 -13.83
N GLY A 425 -4.39 -28.81 -12.86
CA GLY A 425 -4.05 -29.07 -11.47
C GLY A 425 -5.13 -28.58 -10.49
N SER A 426 -5.17 -29.18 -9.30
CA SER A 426 -5.87 -28.63 -8.14
C SER A 426 -5.12 -27.42 -7.57
N GLU A 427 -5.77 -26.60 -6.73
CA GLU A 427 -5.19 -25.33 -6.23
C GLU A 427 -3.80 -25.49 -5.59
N ARG A 428 -3.58 -26.57 -4.84
CA ARG A 428 -2.27 -26.88 -4.25
C ARG A 428 -1.23 -27.24 -5.32
N GLU A 429 -1.61 -28.04 -6.32
CA GLU A 429 -0.74 -28.44 -7.43
C GLU A 429 -0.42 -27.25 -8.35
N LEU A 430 -1.30 -26.25 -8.46
CA LEU A 430 -1.01 -25.00 -9.19
C LEU A 430 0.08 -24.19 -8.48
N VAL A 431 -0.01 -24.02 -7.16
CA VAL A 431 1.01 -23.33 -6.35
C VAL A 431 2.33 -24.09 -6.41
N GLU A 432 2.34 -25.38 -6.04
CA GLU A 432 3.55 -26.22 -6.07
C GLU A 432 4.16 -26.33 -7.48
N GLY A 433 3.32 -26.36 -8.52
CA GLY A 433 3.76 -26.38 -9.91
C GLY A 433 4.45 -25.09 -10.34
N ALA A 434 3.98 -23.94 -9.87
CA ALA A 434 4.56 -22.63 -10.17
C ALA A 434 5.87 -22.37 -9.42
N GLN A 435 5.99 -22.86 -8.18
CA GLN A 435 7.27 -22.91 -7.44
C GLN A 435 8.37 -23.69 -8.19
N LEU A 436 7.95 -24.66 -9.02
CA LEU A 436 8.83 -25.52 -9.82
C LEU A 436 8.95 -25.08 -11.29
N GLY A 437 8.41 -23.91 -11.66
CA GLY A 437 8.46 -23.39 -13.04
C GLY A 437 7.66 -24.23 -14.06
N SER A 438 6.71 -25.05 -13.59
CA SER A 438 5.91 -25.96 -14.43
C SER A 438 4.47 -25.51 -14.68
N ILE A 439 4.03 -24.47 -13.94
CA ILE A 439 2.77 -23.75 -14.12
C ILE A 439 3.11 -22.26 -14.20
N ASP A 440 2.59 -21.56 -15.22
CA ASP A 440 2.92 -20.15 -15.44
C ASP A 440 2.19 -19.25 -14.43
N ALA A 441 0.89 -19.46 -14.25
CA ALA A 441 0.04 -18.64 -13.39
C ALA A 441 -1.15 -19.41 -12.80
N GLY A 442 -1.79 -18.85 -11.78
CA GLY A 442 -3.02 -19.41 -11.23
C GLY A 442 -3.91 -18.41 -10.49
N VAL A 443 -5.17 -18.81 -10.32
CA VAL A 443 -6.14 -18.14 -9.44
C VAL A 443 -6.67 -19.18 -8.43
N VAL A 444 -6.38 -18.97 -7.15
CA VAL A 444 -6.66 -19.92 -6.05
C VAL A 444 -7.28 -19.23 -4.85
N PHE A 445 -7.92 -19.98 -3.95
CA PHE A 445 -8.33 -19.45 -2.65
C PHE A 445 -7.11 -18.99 -1.85
N ALA A 446 -7.04 -17.70 -1.48
CA ALA A 446 -5.88 -17.11 -0.81
C ALA A 446 -5.59 -17.74 0.56
N GLY A 447 -6.62 -18.16 1.30
CA GLY A 447 -6.45 -18.84 2.60
C GLY A 447 -5.79 -20.21 2.52
N LEU A 448 -5.57 -20.78 1.32
CA LEU A 448 -4.70 -21.94 1.11
C LEU A 448 -3.23 -21.65 1.48
N LEU A 449 -2.80 -20.39 1.31
CA LEU A 449 -1.42 -19.97 1.51
C LEU A 449 -1.00 -20.00 2.99
N GLU A 450 -1.93 -20.05 3.96
CA GLU A 450 -1.63 -20.29 5.39
C GLU A 450 -0.76 -21.56 5.58
N SER A 451 -0.92 -22.57 4.72
CA SER A 451 -0.12 -23.81 4.76
C SER A 451 1.30 -23.70 4.18
N PHE A 452 1.65 -22.55 3.60
CA PHE A 452 2.96 -22.22 3.03
C PHE A 452 3.62 -21.03 3.75
N VAL A 453 2.80 -20.04 4.14
CA VAL A 453 3.14 -18.78 4.79
C VAL A 453 2.08 -18.54 5.89
N PRO A 454 2.35 -18.87 7.17
CA PRO A 454 1.36 -18.81 8.24
C PRO A 454 0.63 -17.46 8.38
N GLU A 455 1.34 -16.37 8.12
CA GLU A 455 0.85 -14.99 8.17
C GLU A 455 -0.29 -14.73 7.16
N MET A 456 -0.29 -15.44 6.02
CA MET A 456 -1.42 -15.40 5.05
C MET A 456 -2.72 -15.98 5.64
N GLY A 457 -2.65 -16.64 6.80
CA GLY A 457 -3.81 -17.04 7.58
C GLY A 457 -4.66 -15.87 8.08
N VAL A 458 -4.16 -14.62 8.07
CA VAL A 458 -4.93 -13.44 8.48
C VAL A 458 -6.24 -13.31 7.70
N VAL A 459 -6.26 -13.61 6.40
CA VAL A 459 -7.47 -13.51 5.56
C VAL A 459 -8.55 -14.55 5.89
N ASN A 460 -8.25 -15.54 6.75
CA ASN A 460 -9.24 -16.50 7.27
C ASN A 460 -9.96 -15.97 8.53
N LEU A 461 -9.50 -14.86 9.15
CA LEU A 461 -10.07 -14.37 10.40
C LEU A 461 -11.52 -13.86 10.22
N PRO A 462 -12.42 -14.16 11.18
CA PRO A 462 -13.83 -13.81 11.04
C PRO A 462 -14.08 -12.32 11.28
N PHE A 463 -14.94 -11.71 10.45
CA PHE A 463 -15.27 -10.28 10.46
C PHE A 463 -14.04 -9.35 10.45
N LEU A 464 -13.04 -9.70 9.62
CA LEU A 464 -11.82 -8.90 9.44
C LEU A 464 -12.08 -7.58 8.69
N PHE A 465 -13.04 -7.57 7.77
CA PHE A 465 -13.38 -6.43 6.92
C PHE A 465 -14.81 -5.94 7.19
N ASP A 466 -15.04 -4.63 7.11
CA ASP A 466 -16.33 -4.01 7.43
C ASP A 466 -17.26 -3.79 6.23
N GLY A 467 -16.73 -3.89 5.02
CA GLY A 467 -17.49 -3.69 3.78
C GLY A 467 -16.63 -3.79 2.54
N GLN A 468 -17.25 -3.62 1.37
CA GLN A 468 -16.57 -3.68 0.08
C GLN A 468 -15.52 -2.57 -0.07
N ASP A 469 -15.84 -1.34 0.35
CA ASP A 469 -14.92 -0.20 0.25
C ASP A 469 -13.65 -0.44 1.11
N HIS A 470 -13.81 -0.97 2.34
CA HIS A 470 -12.70 -1.39 3.20
C HIS A 470 -11.88 -2.53 2.54
N VAL A 471 -12.53 -3.51 1.92
CA VAL A 471 -11.86 -4.58 1.15
C VAL A 471 -11.02 -4.04 -0.01
N ASP A 472 -11.56 -3.10 -0.78
CA ASP A 472 -10.86 -2.48 -1.91
C ASP A 472 -9.65 -1.66 -1.42
N ALA A 473 -9.82 -0.84 -0.38
CA ALA A 473 -8.73 -0.05 0.20
C ALA A 473 -7.62 -0.91 0.81
N VAL A 474 -7.94 -2.01 1.50
CA VAL A 474 -6.92 -2.93 2.05
C VAL A 474 -6.14 -3.60 0.93
N PHE A 475 -6.82 -4.25 -0.03
CA PHE A 475 -6.15 -5.09 -1.01
C PHE A 475 -5.40 -4.31 -2.10
N ASP A 476 -5.86 -3.10 -2.43
CA ASP A 476 -5.19 -2.24 -3.41
C ASP A 476 -4.24 -1.21 -2.73
N GLY A 477 -4.33 -1.05 -1.40
CA GLY A 477 -3.52 -0.16 -0.57
C GLY A 477 -2.16 -0.75 -0.11
N PRO A 478 -1.45 -0.06 0.81
CA PRO A 478 -0.13 -0.49 1.29
C PRO A 478 -0.13 -1.86 1.96
N VAL A 479 -1.07 -2.11 2.87
CA VAL A 479 -1.17 -3.36 3.65
C VAL A 479 -1.38 -4.58 2.73
N GLY A 480 -2.24 -4.47 1.72
CA GLY A 480 -2.44 -5.51 0.71
C GLY A 480 -1.20 -5.80 -0.12
N ARG A 481 -0.42 -4.77 -0.50
CA ARG A 481 0.85 -4.95 -1.22
C ARG A 481 1.90 -5.68 -0.38
N GLU A 482 2.02 -5.36 0.91
CA GLU A 482 2.93 -6.07 1.80
C GLU A 482 2.49 -7.52 2.05
N LEU A 483 1.18 -7.75 2.22
CA LEU A 483 0.60 -9.09 2.36
C LEU A 483 0.87 -9.96 1.12
N LEU A 484 0.72 -9.40 -0.08
CA LEU A 484 1.12 -10.04 -1.33
C LEU A 484 2.62 -10.37 -1.34
N GLY A 485 3.47 -9.45 -0.86
CA GLY A 485 4.92 -9.64 -0.77
C GLY A 485 5.37 -10.86 0.05
N LEU A 486 4.59 -11.28 1.05
CA LEU A 486 4.89 -12.48 1.85
C LEU A 486 4.94 -13.76 1.02
N ALA A 487 4.17 -13.84 -0.06
CA ALA A 487 4.13 -15.01 -0.95
C ALA A 487 5.37 -15.14 -1.85
N GLU A 488 6.16 -14.07 -2.02
CA GLU A 488 7.42 -14.10 -2.79
C GLU A 488 8.45 -15.04 -2.15
N GLY A 489 8.47 -15.09 -0.81
CA GLY A 489 9.33 -15.98 -0.03
C GLY A 489 9.10 -17.47 -0.27
N VAL A 490 7.97 -17.85 -0.90
CA VAL A 490 7.67 -19.23 -1.29
C VAL A 490 7.72 -19.46 -2.81
N GLY A 491 8.34 -18.58 -3.60
CA GLY A 491 8.67 -18.85 -5.01
C GLY A 491 7.57 -18.56 -6.04
N ILE A 492 6.54 -17.80 -5.67
CA ILE A 492 5.52 -17.27 -6.58
C ILE A 492 5.48 -15.75 -6.48
N LYS A 493 5.22 -15.04 -7.59
CA LYS A 493 4.83 -13.64 -7.55
C LYS A 493 3.32 -13.56 -7.32
N ALA A 494 2.91 -13.12 -6.14
CA ALA A 494 1.53 -12.76 -5.88
C ALA A 494 1.22 -11.41 -6.57
N LEU A 495 0.15 -11.37 -7.37
CA LEU A 495 -0.16 -10.23 -8.24
C LEU A 495 -1.31 -9.37 -7.71
N ALA A 496 -2.45 -9.98 -7.35
CA ALA A 496 -3.63 -9.24 -6.90
C ALA A 496 -4.58 -10.13 -6.08
N ILE A 497 -5.43 -9.49 -5.27
CA ILE A 497 -6.45 -10.18 -4.45
C ILE A 497 -7.87 -9.82 -4.92
N GLY A 498 -8.65 -10.84 -5.29
CA GLY A 498 -10.07 -10.75 -5.65
C GLY A 498 -11.00 -11.35 -4.58
N GLN A 499 -12.27 -11.52 -4.94
CA GLN A 499 -13.31 -12.09 -4.07
C GLN A 499 -13.59 -13.56 -4.40
N PHE A 500 -13.44 -14.46 -3.43
CA PHE A 500 -13.92 -15.85 -3.47
C PHE A 500 -15.32 -16.04 -2.81
N GLY A 501 -15.97 -14.92 -2.45
CA GLY A 501 -17.32 -14.87 -1.89
C GLY A 501 -17.36 -14.85 -0.36
N LEU A 502 -18.53 -14.50 0.19
CA LEU A 502 -18.75 -14.38 1.63
C LEU A 502 -19.20 -15.71 2.22
N ARG A 503 -18.52 -16.21 3.25
CA ARG A 503 -18.87 -17.49 3.87
C ARG A 503 -20.10 -17.33 4.77
N SER A 504 -21.16 -18.08 4.47
CA SER A 504 -22.41 -18.05 5.23
C SER A 504 -22.77 -19.43 5.77
N MET A 505 -23.55 -19.45 6.86
CA MET A 505 -23.98 -20.68 7.52
C MET A 505 -25.21 -21.26 6.82
N MET A 506 -25.13 -22.52 6.39
CA MET A 506 -26.25 -23.22 5.78
C MET A 506 -26.50 -24.57 6.46
N ASN A 507 -27.76 -24.88 6.77
CA ASN A 507 -28.12 -26.09 7.52
C ASN A 507 -29.52 -26.67 7.15
N SER A 508 -29.84 -27.83 7.72
CA SER A 508 -31.07 -28.59 7.47
C SER A 508 -32.16 -28.43 8.53
N GLN A 509 -31.84 -27.83 9.68
CA GLN A 509 -32.64 -27.88 10.91
C GLN A 509 -33.50 -26.62 11.12
N ARG A 510 -32.92 -25.41 11.05
CA ARG A 510 -33.59 -24.14 11.34
C ARG A 510 -32.86 -22.91 10.77
N PRO A 511 -33.55 -21.76 10.58
CA PRO A 511 -32.88 -20.48 10.40
C PRO A 511 -31.98 -20.13 11.59
N ILE A 512 -30.92 -19.37 11.35
CA ILE A 512 -30.00 -18.83 12.36
C ILE A 512 -30.05 -17.31 12.26
N VAL A 513 -30.49 -16.60 13.30
CA VAL A 513 -30.57 -15.12 13.31
C VAL A 513 -29.54 -14.53 14.28
N THR A 514 -29.27 -15.24 15.37
CA THR A 514 -28.31 -14.89 16.43
C THR A 514 -27.34 -16.06 16.68
N PRO A 515 -26.20 -15.86 17.36
CA PRO A 515 -25.30 -16.95 17.73
C PRO A 515 -25.99 -18.11 18.47
N ASP A 516 -26.91 -17.81 19.40
CA ASP A 516 -27.67 -18.82 20.15
C ASP A 516 -28.47 -19.78 19.25
N ASP A 517 -28.91 -19.33 18.07
CA ASP A 517 -29.61 -20.19 17.12
C ASP A 517 -28.69 -21.25 16.51
N ALA A 518 -27.37 -21.07 16.51
CA ALA A 518 -26.40 -22.07 16.06
C ALA A 518 -26.15 -23.18 17.11
N ALA A 519 -26.60 -22.97 18.36
CA ALA A 519 -26.29 -23.84 19.49
C ALA A 519 -26.61 -25.33 19.24
N GLY A 520 -25.59 -26.17 19.41
CA GLY A 520 -25.70 -27.62 19.27
C GLY A 520 -25.79 -28.17 17.83
N LEU A 521 -25.90 -27.32 16.80
CA LEU A 521 -25.89 -27.76 15.40
C LEU A 521 -24.51 -28.31 15.02
N LYS A 522 -24.47 -29.43 14.30
CA LYS A 522 -23.23 -30.00 13.79
C LYS A 522 -22.87 -29.35 12.45
N PHE A 523 -21.81 -28.57 12.44
CA PHE A 523 -21.34 -27.91 11.23
C PHE A 523 -20.07 -28.56 10.71
N ARG A 524 -20.05 -28.97 9.44
CA ARG A 524 -18.78 -29.27 8.77
C ARG A 524 -17.96 -27.99 8.70
N VAL A 525 -16.70 -28.07 9.10
CA VAL A 525 -15.68 -27.03 8.92
C VAL A 525 -14.45 -27.58 8.17
N PRO A 526 -13.63 -26.72 7.53
CA PRO A 526 -12.27 -27.09 7.12
C PRO A 526 -11.41 -27.55 8.30
N GLU A 527 -10.32 -28.27 8.01
CA GLU A 527 -9.30 -28.66 8.99
C GLU A 527 -8.37 -27.47 9.31
N SER A 528 -8.92 -26.42 9.94
CA SER A 528 -8.15 -25.26 10.42
C SER A 528 -8.77 -24.72 11.71
N ASP A 529 -7.91 -24.40 12.66
CA ASP A 529 -8.29 -24.04 14.03
C ASP A 529 -9.13 -22.75 14.07
N ILE A 530 -8.91 -21.79 13.15
CA ILE A 530 -9.76 -20.59 12.99
C ILE A 530 -11.22 -21.00 12.74
N TYR A 531 -11.44 -21.91 11.78
CA TYR A 531 -12.79 -22.33 11.42
C TYR A 531 -13.43 -23.18 12.51
N ILE A 532 -12.67 -24.05 13.17
CA ILE A 532 -13.18 -24.81 14.33
C ILE A 532 -13.62 -23.83 15.42
N ARG A 533 -12.72 -22.92 15.83
CA ARG A 533 -12.94 -21.99 16.94
C ARG A 533 -14.09 -21.01 16.70
N THR A 534 -14.18 -20.47 15.48
CA THR A 534 -15.29 -19.60 15.05
C THR A 534 -16.66 -20.26 15.28
N TYR A 535 -16.77 -21.58 15.03
CA TYR A 535 -18.02 -22.32 15.21
C TYR A 535 -18.27 -22.73 16.67
N GLU A 536 -17.23 -23.06 17.44
CA GLU A 536 -17.37 -23.30 18.90
C GLU A 536 -17.86 -22.07 19.65
N LEU A 537 -17.35 -20.88 19.29
CA LEU A 537 -17.67 -19.62 19.97
C LEU A 537 -19.13 -19.17 19.76
N VAL A 538 -19.77 -19.61 18.67
CA VAL A 538 -21.24 -19.45 18.46
C VAL A 538 -22.03 -20.66 18.98
N GLY A 539 -21.44 -21.52 19.81
CA GLY A 539 -22.10 -22.67 20.44
C GLY A 539 -22.42 -23.84 19.51
N ALA A 540 -21.96 -23.81 18.26
CA ALA A 540 -22.10 -24.93 17.34
C ALA A 540 -21.09 -26.05 17.65
N ASN A 541 -21.35 -27.24 17.12
CA ASN A 541 -20.46 -28.39 17.18
C ASN A 541 -19.70 -28.53 15.84
N PRO A 542 -18.49 -27.96 15.68
CA PRO A 542 -17.71 -28.15 14.46
C PRO A 542 -17.29 -29.62 14.29
N VAL A 543 -17.34 -30.08 13.04
CA VAL A 543 -16.87 -31.40 12.61
C VAL A 543 -15.87 -31.17 11.47
N PRO A 544 -14.55 -31.23 11.72
CA PRO A 544 -13.54 -31.06 10.68
C PRO A 544 -13.60 -32.24 9.72
N LEU A 545 -13.83 -31.96 8.42
CA LEU A 545 -13.90 -32.96 7.36
C LEU A 545 -13.30 -32.38 6.05
N PRO A 546 -12.63 -33.20 5.21
CA PRO A 546 -12.11 -32.75 3.93
C PRO A 546 -13.23 -32.40 2.94
N GLY A 547 -12.93 -31.53 1.97
CA GLY A 547 -13.91 -30.99 1.00
C GLY A 547 -14.75 -32.04 0.25
N PRO A 548 -14.16 -33.14 -0.27
CA PRO A 548 -14.92 -34.18 -0.97
C PRO A 548 -15.98 -34.90 -0.13
N GLU A 549 -15.91 -34.84 1.20
CA GLU A 549 -16.85 -35.54 2.09
C GLU A 549 -18.09 -34.71 2.45
N ILE A 550 -18.13 -33.42 2.10
CA ILE A 550 -19.20 -32.49 2.51
C ILE A 550 -20.57 -32.99 2.04
N PHE A 551 -20.76 -33.20 0.73
CA PHE A 551 -22.07 -33.56 0.15
C PHE A 551 -22.64 -34.83 0.81
N THR A 552 -21.82 -35.88 0.91
CA THR A 552 -22.21 -37.17 1.50
C THR A 552 -22.49 -37.04 3.01
N SER A 553 -21.79 -36.15 3.71
CA SER A 553 -21.99 -35.91 5.14
C SER A 553 -23.26 -35.12 5.44
N LEU A 554 -23.60 -34.13 4.59
CA LEU A 554 -24.89 -33.42 4.62
C LEU A 554 -26.04 -34.37 4.24
N GLN A 555 -25.89 -35.13 3.16
CA GLN A 555 -26.92 -36.06 2.66
C GLN A 555 -27.29 -37.14 3.69
N ASN A 556 -26.30 -37.68 4.42
CA ASN A 556 -26.51 -38.72 5.42
C ASN A 556 -26.80 -38.19 6.84
N GLY A 557 -26.81 -36.87 7.05
CA GLY A 557 -27.02 -36.27 8.38
C GLY A 557 -25.89 -36.56 9.38
N VAL A 558 -24.65 -36.74 8.90
CA VAL A 558 -23.44 -36.78 9.75
C VAL A 558 -23.21 -35.41 10.38
N VAL A 559 -23.46 -34.36 9.59
CA VAL A 559 -23.53 -32.95 9.97
C VAL A 559 -24.90 -32.38 9.60
N ASP A 560 -25.34 -31.37 10.34
CA ASP A 560 -26.57 -30.62 10.08
C ASP A 560 -26.40 -29.56 8.99
N GLY A 561 -25.17 -29.07 8.80
CA GLY A 561 -24.83 -27.96 7.93
C GLY A 561 -23.33 -27.79 7.63
N THR A 562 -22.98 -26.72 6.91
CA THR A 562 -21.60 -26.30 6.60
C THR A 562 -21.51 -24.78 6.55
N GLY A 563 -20.31 -24.22 6.72
CA GLY A 563 -20.00 -22.84 6.33
C GLY A 563 -19.37 -22.79 4.94
N ALA A 564 -19.93 -22.04 4.00
CA ALA A 564 -19.37 -21.90 2.64
C ALA A 564 -19.84 -20.63 1.93
N PRO A 565 -19.12 -20.14 0.90
CA PRO A 565 -19.65 -19.17 -0.06
C PRO A 565 -20.90 -19.69 -0.77
N ILE A 566 -21.82 -18.80 -1.16
CA ILE A 566 -23.15 -19.17 -1.69
C ILE A 566 -23.03 -20.02 -2.96
N PHE A 567 -22.07 -19.70 -3.84
CA PHE A 567 -21.83 -20.46 -5.07
C PHE A 567 -21.51 -21.94 -4.84
N ALA A 568 -20.88 -22.28 -3.70
CA ALA A 568 -20.53 -23.66 -3.39
C ALA A 568 -21.80 -24.51 -3.20
N ALA A 569 -22.86 -23.94 -2.62
CA ALA A 569 -24.14 -24.63 -2.45
C ALA A 569 -24.83 -24.94 -3.78
N VAL A 570 -24.70 -24.06 -4.78
CA VAL A 570 -25.25 -24.26 -6.12
C VAL A 570 -24.39 -25.25 -6.93
N THR A 571 -23.07 -25.02 -7.00
CA THR A 571 -22.14 -25.81 -7.82
C THR A 571 -21.95 -27.24 -7.31
N GLN A 572 -21.88 -27.43 -5.99
CA GLN A 572 -21.81 -28.74 -5.35
C GLN A 572 -23.20 -29.33 -5.06
N LYS A 573 -24.26 -28.63 -5.48
CA LYS A 573 -25.66 -29.06 -5.37
C LYS A 573 -26.12 -29.46 -3.98
N TYR A 574 -25.77 -28.69 -2.95
CA TYR A 574 -26.21 -28.99 -1.59
C TYR A 574 -27.74 -28.99 -1.44
N TYR A 575 -28.48 -28.40 -2.38
CA TYR A 575 -29.94 -28.52 -2.50
C TYR A 575 -30.46 -29.95 -2.83
N GLU A 576 -29.61 -30.88 -3.27
CA GLU A 576 -29.94 -32.31 -3.38
C GLU A 576 -29.80 -33.06 -2.03
N THR A 577 -29.51 -32.34 -0.93
CA THR A 577 -29.38 -32.86 0.45
C THR A 577 -30.49 -32.29 1.36
N PRO A 578 -30.61 -32.70 2.64
CA PRO A 578 -31.56 -32.11 3.58
C PRO A 578 -31.34 -30.62 3.91
N VAL A 579 -30.21 -30.01 3.50
CA VAL A 579 -29.92 -28.58 3.73
C VAL A 579 -30.91 -27.71 2.95
N LYS A 580 -31.46 -26.70 3.64
CA LYS A 580 -32.52 -25.83 3.11
C LYS A 580 -32.61 -24.45 3.78
N TYR A 581 -31.80 -24.17 4.81
CA TYR A 581 -31.70 -22.87 5.45
C TYR A 581 -30.34 -22.26 5.10
N LEU A 582 -30.33 -21.02 4.61
CA LEU A 582 -29.13 -20.21 4.39
C LEU A 582 -29.27 -18.91 5.19
N SER A 583 -28.43 -18.77 6.21
CA SER A 583 -28.39 -17.57 7.04
C SER A 583 -27.15 -16.76 6.66
N LEU A 584 -27.36 -15.51 6.24
CA LEU A 584 -26.34 -14.62 5.68
C LEU A 584 -25.41 -14.04 6.77
N THR A 585 -24.73 -14.94 7.47
CA THR A 585 -23.75 -14.59 8.51
C THR A 585 -22.52 -13.90 7.95
N GLU A 586 -22.13 -14.22 6.71
CA GLU A 586 -21.04 -13.56 5.95
C GLU A 586 -19.75 -13.39 6.79
N HIS A 587 -19.50 -14.37 7.66
CA HIS A 587 -18.62 -14.23 8.82
C HIS A 587 -17.14 -14.25 8.44
N ILE A 588 -16.79 -14.72 7.25
CA ILE A 588 -15.43 -14.69 6.70
C ILE A 588 -15.52 -14.24 5.24
N TYR A 589 -14.75 -13.21 4.88
CA TYR A 589 -14.50 -12.84 3.49
C TYR A 589 -13.49 -13.82 2.91
N ALA A 590 -13.91 -14.70 2.00
CA ALA A 590 -12.95 -15.57 1.32
C ALA A 590 -12.28 -14.79 0.19
N ALA A 591 -10.97 -14.66 0.22
CA ALA A 591 -10.19 -13.95 -0.79
C ALA A 591 -9.67 -14.88 -1.90
N LEU A 592 -9.57 -14.38 -3.14
CA LEU A 592 -8.93 -15.04 -4.28
C LEU A 592 -7.53 -14.47 -4.47
N LEU A 593 -6.50 -15.30 -4.56
CA LEU A 593 -5.15 -14.87 -4.95
C LEU A 593 -4.92 -15.17 -6.44
N MET A 594 -4.59 -14.14 -7.21
CA MET A 594 -3.98 -14.27 -8.53
C MET A 594 -2.45 -14.24 -8.39
N PHE A 595 -1.74 -15.19 -8.98
CA PHE A 595 -0.29 -15.29 -8.90
C PHE A 595 0.35 -15.79 -10.20
N MET A 596 1.66 -15.58 -10.32
CA MET A 596 2.53 -16.07 -11.38
C MET A 596 3.72 -16.84 -10.77
N GLY A 597 4.28 -17.83 -11.47
CA GLY A 597 5.52 -18.51 -11.04
C GLY A 597 6.70 -17.54 -11.03
N GLY A 598 7.53 -17.59 -9.98
CA GLY A 598 8.64 -16.63 -9.79
C GLY A 598 9.63 -16.60 -10.96
N GLU A 599 10.03 -17.77 -11.46
CA GLU A 599 10.97 -17.88 -12.59
C GLU A 599 10.44 -17.24 -13.88
N LEU A 600 9.13 -17.36 -14.15
CA LEU A 600 8.51 -16.69 -15.30
C LEU A 600 8.48 -15.17 -15.07
N TRP A 601 8.03 -14.74 -13.89
CA TRP A 601 7.93 -13.33 -13.53
C TRP A 601 9.28 -12.60 -13.67
N ASP A 602 10.35 -13.17 -13.13
CA ASP A 602 11.71 -12.63 -13.23
C ASP A 602 12.21 -12.56 -14.68
N GLY A 603 11.75 -13.48 -15.53
CA GLY A 603 12.08 -13.53 -16.96
C GLY A 603 11.30 -12.56 -17.86
N LEU A 604 10.22 -11.94 -17.39
CA LEU A 604 9.39 -11.04 -18.21
C LEU A 604 10.08 -9.73 -18.59
N GLY A 605 10.93 -9.21 -17.71
CA GLY A 605 11.52 -7.87 -17.82
C GLY A 605 10.55 -6.73 -17.47
N PRO A 606 11.05 -5.51 -17.14
CA PRO A 606 10.26 -4.49 -16.42
C PRO A 606 8.97 -4.06 -17.13
N ALA A 607 9.02 -3.91 -18.46
CA ALA A 607 7.88 -3.48 -19.27
C ALA A 607 6.72 -4.50 -19.23
N ALA A 608 7.02 -5.80 -19.32
CA ALA A 608 6.02 -6.85 -19.26
C ALA A 608 5.56 -7.14 -17.83
N GLN A 609 6.44 -7.03 -16.84
CA GLN A 609 6.08 -7.08 -15.42
C GLN A 609 5.06 -5.99 -15.07
N GLN A 610 5.31 -4.73 -15.48
CA GLN A 610 4.38 -3.62 -15.26
C GLN A 610 3.02 -3.89 -15.92
N LEU A 611 3.00 -4.35 -17.17
CA LEU A 611 1.78 -4.68 -17.91
C LEU A 611 0.96 -5.77 -17.20
N VAL A 612 1.62 -6.87 -16.79
CA VAL A 612 0.98 -8.00 -16.08
C VAL A 612 0.46 -7.57 -14.71
N GLN A 613 1.25 -6.82 -13.93
CA GLN A 613 0.84 -6.34 -12.61
C GLN A 613 -0.39 -5.42 -12.68
N GLN A 614 -0.38 -4.48 -13.63
CA GLN A 614 -1.49 -3.56 -13.88
C GLN A 614 -2.74 -4.32 -14.34
N ALA A 615 -2.59 -5.28 -15.26
CA ALA A 615 -3.69 -6.12 -15.74
C ALA A 615 -4.29 -7.00 -14.63
N ALA A 616 -3.47 -7.53 -13.72
CA ALA A 616 -3.93 -8.35 -12.61
C ALA A 616 -4.72 -7.57 -11.57
N ILE A 617 -4.27 -6.36 -11.20
CA ILE A 617 -4.98 -5.46 -10.28
C ILE A 617 -6.35 -5.09 -10.86
N GLU A 618 -6.40 -4.64 -12.12
CA GLU A 618 -7.66 -4.28 -12.76
C GLU A 618 -8.60 -5.49 -12.97
N ALA A 619 -8.06 -6.68 -13.23
CA ALA A 619 -8.84 -7.91 -13.32
C ALA A 619 -9.44 -8.31 -11.97
N ALA A 620 -8.69 -8.14 -10.87
CA ALA A 620 -9.18 -8.38 -9.52
C ALA A 620 -10.28 -7.38 -9.13
N ALA A 621 -10.05 -6.07 -9.33
CA ALA A 621 -11.06 -5.04 -9.06
C ALA A 621 -12.35 -5.24 -9.89
N HIS A 622 -12.22 -5.57 -11.18
CA HIS A 622 -13.36 -5.94 -12.01
C HIS A 622 -14.11 -7.17 -11.45
N GLN A 623 -13.38 -8.20 -11.04
CA GLN A 623 -13.98 -9.40 -10.48
C GLN A 623 -14.70 -9.15 -9.15
N ARG A 624 -14.15 -8.29 -8.25
CA ARG A 624 -14.81 -7.85 -7.02
C ARG A 624 -16.12 -7.10 -7.34
N ALA A 625 -16.12 -6.22 -8.35
CA ALA A 625 -17.34 -5.53 -8.82
C ALA A 625 -18.40 -6.47 -9.45
N GLU A 626 -18.01 -7.55 -10.12
CA GLU A 626 -18.93 -8.57 -10.64
C GLU A 626 -19.42 -9.56 -9.56
N ALA A 627 -18.68 -9.72 -8.46
CA ALA A 627 -18.96 -10.69 -7.40
C ALA A 627 -20.39 -10.58 -6.84
N ALA A 628 -20.86 -9.35 -6.57
CA ALA A 628 -22.21 -9.11 -6.06
C ALA A 628 -23.33 -9.58 -7.04
N LYS A 629 -23.06 -9.57 -8.35
CA LYS A 629 -24.01 -10.05 -9.37
C LYS A 629 -24.02 -11.59 -9.42
N LEU A 630 -22.85 -12.21 -9.26
CA LEU A 630 -22.72 -13.67 -9.13
C LEU A 630 -23.47 -14.18 -7.89
N ASP A 631 -23.22 -13.57 -6.73
CA ASP A 631 -23.89 -13.92 -5.47
C ASP A 631 -25.43 -13.77 -5.57
N ALA A 632 -25.94 -12.69 -6.18
CA ALA A 632 -27.37 -12.54 -6.42
C ALA A 632 -27.96 -13.64 -7.34
N GLY A 633 -27.21 -14.08 -8.35
CA GLY A 633 -27.59 -15.19 -9.22
C GLY A 633 -27.65 -16.54 -8.48
N TYR A 634 -26.62 -16.85 -7.69
CA TYR A 634 -26.59 -18.08 -6.89
C TYR A 634 -27.67 -18.09 -5.79
N LEU A 635 -27.94 -16.94 -5.18
CA LEU A 635 -28.99 -16.80 -4.17
C LEU A 635 -30.38 -17.06 -4.75
N ALA A 636 -30.67 -16.49 -5.93
CA ALA A 636 -31.93 -16.72 -6.63
C ALA A 636 -32.11 -18.20 -7.02
N GLU A 637 -31.04 -18.90 -7.41
CA GLU A 637 -31.10 -20.34 -7.69
C GLU A 637 -31.44 -21.15 -6.42
N LEU A 638 -30.80 -20.88 -5.27
CA LEU A 638 -31.13 -21.58 -4.02
C LEU A 638 -32.58 -21.32 -3.58
N GLN A 639 -33.07 -20.09 -3.73
CA GLN A 639 -34.48 -19.75 -3.48
C GLN A 639 -35.43 -20.50 -4.43
N ASN A 640 -35.07 -20.65 -5.71
CA ASN A 640 -35.84 -21.45 -6.67
C ASN A 640 -35.86 -22.95 -6.32
N GLN A 641 -34.78 -23.48 -5.72
CA GLN A 641 -34.72 -24.83 -5.15
C GLN A 641 -35.48 -24.94 -3.79
N GLY A 642 -36.11 -23.86 -3.32
CA GLY A 642 -36.97 -23.84 -2.13
C GLY A 642 -36.21 -23.64 -0.82
N TRP A 643 -35.00 -23.09 -0.85
CA TRP A 643 -34.27 -22.72 0.37
C TRP A 643 -34.85 -21.46 1.01
N GLU A 644 -34.90 -21.46 2.34
CA GLU A 644 -35.24 -20.31 3.17
C GLU A 644 -33.95 -19.51 3.45
N VAL A 645 -33.98 -18.22 3.09
CA VAL A 645 -32.85 -17.29 3.24
C VAL A 645 -33.20 -16.24 4.28
N ASN A 646 -32.29 -15.96 5.21
CA ASN A 646 -32.48 -14.92 6.23
C ASN A 646 -31.20 -14.11 6.51
N ASP A 647 -31.38 -12.83 6.86
CA ASP A 647 -30.35 -11.98 7.45
C ASP A 647 -30.11 -12.33 8.92
N VAL A 648 -28.98 -11.88 9.49
CA VAL A 648 -28.57 -12.13 10.88
C VAL A 648 -28.14 -10.87 11.61
N ASP A 649 -28.07 -10.93 12.93
CA ASP A 649 -27.40 -9.93 13.77
C ASP A 649 -25.86 -10.09 13.67
N LYS A 650 -25.26 -9.45 12.65
CA LYS A 650 -23.83 -9.54 12.39
C LYS A 650 -22.97 -9.00 13.53
N ASP A 651 -23.46 -8.05 14.32
CA ASP A 651 -22.72 -7.46 15.43
C ASP A 651 -22.68 -8.41 16.64
N ALA A 652 -23.77 -9.13 16.90
CA ALA A 652 -23.78 -10.24 17.85
C ALA A 652 -22.82 -11.37 17.42
N PHE A 653 -22.77 -11.71 16.12
CA PHE A 653 -21.80 -12.68 15.60
C PHE A 653 -20.35 -12.19 15.72
N ARG A 654 -20.05 -10.94 15.34
CA ARG A 654 -18.71 -10.32 15.48
C ARG A 654 -18.25 -10.33 16.93
N THR A 655 -19.14 -10.00 17.87
CA THR A 655 -18.87 -10.02 19.31
C THR A 655 -18.58 -11.43 19.82
N ALA A 656 -19.39 -12.43 19.42
CA ALA A 656 -19.23 -13.81 19.88
C ALA A 656 -17.88 -14.42 19.45
N VAL A 657 -17.39 -14.09 18.25
CA VAL A 657 -16.15 -14.67 17.70
C VAL A 657 -14.90 -13.82 17.92
N ALA A 658 -15.00 -12.70 18.66
CA ALA A 658 -13.87 -11.79 18.89
C ALA A 658 -12.63 -12.49 19.48
N GLY A 659 -12.82 -13.48 20.37
CA GLY A 659 -11.75 -14.25 20.99
C GLY A 659 -10.91 -15.11 20.02
N VAL A 660 -11.31 -15.28 18.75
CA VAL A 660 -10.46 -15.91 17.72
C VAL A 660 -9.17 -15.10 17.49
N TYR A 661 -9.22 -13.77 17.66
CA TYR A 661 -8.07 -12.90 17.47
C TYR A 661 -7.04 -13.06 18.60
N ASP A 662 -7.51 -13.13 19.85
CA ASP A 662 -6.65 -13.35 21.04
C ASP A 662 -5.88 -14.68 20.99
N GLU A 663 -6.45 -15.69 20.31
CA GLU A 663 -5.88 -17.02 20.15
C GLU A 663 -4.91 -17.15 18.94
N ARG A 664 -4.75 -16.09 18.14
CA ARG A 664 -3.83 -16.02 16.98
C ARG A 664 -2.86 -14.82 17.08
N PRO A 665 -2.01 -14.74 18.13
CA PRO A 665 -1.14 -13.59 18.36
C PRO A 665 -0.11 -13.34 17.24
N GLU A 666 0.24 -14.35 16.44
CA GLU A 666 1.09 -14.22 15.25
C GLU A 666 0.40 -13.54 14.06
N LEU A 667 -0.94 -13.42 14.10
CA LEU A 667 -1.73 -12.68 13.11
C LEU A 667 -2.16 -11.29 13.61
N ALA A 668 -1.92 -10.96 14.89
CA ALA A 668 -2.45 -9.74 15.52
C ALA A 668 -2.01 -8.46 14.81
N GLU A 669 -0.71 -8.32 14.51
CA GLU A 669 -0.18 -7.16 13.79
C GLU A 669 -0.85 -6.98 12.41
N TRP A 670 -1.00 -8.06 11.65
CA TRP A 670 -1.70 -8.02 10.37
C TRP A 670 -3.18 -7.70 10.51
N ALA A 671 -3.86 -8.25 11.52
CA ALA A 671 -5.26 -8.00 11.79
C ALA A 671 -5.52 -6.52 12.16
N ASP A 672 -4.68 -5.95 13.02
CA ASP A 672 -4.77 -4.55 13.44
C ASP A 672 -4.46 -3.60 12.28
N ARG A 673 -3.42 -3.88 11.49
CA ARG A 673 -3.07 -3.09 10.30
C ARG A 673 -4.14 -3.15 9.21
N ILE A 674 -4.77 -4.31 9.00
CA ILE A 674 -5.89 -4.44 8.07
C ILE A 674 -7.09 -3.63 8.58
N ARG A 675 -7.50 -3.80 9.84
CA ARG A 675 -8.63 -3.06 10.44
C ARG A 675 -8.43 -1.55 10.51
N ALA A 676 -7.19 -1.09 10.55
CA ALA A 676 -6.84 0.33 10.58
C ALA A 676 -6.78 0.99 9.20
N ALA A 677 -6.90 0.24 8.11
CA ALA A 677 -6.92 0.78 6.75
C ALA A 677 -8.26 1.48 6.47
N ALA A 678 -8.20 2.78 6.15
CA ALA A 678 -9.40 3.55 5.83
C ALA A 678 -9.93 3.20 4.41
N PRO A 679 -11.27 3.08 4.23
CA PRO A 679 -11.90 2.95 2.91
C PRO A 679 -11.71 4.15 1.97
#